data_AF-A0A3B5MLT7-F1
#
_entry.id   AF-A0A3B5MLT7-F1
#
_cell.length_a   1.000
_cell.length_b   1.000
_cell.length_c   1.000
_cell.angle_alpha   90.00
_cell.angle_beta   90.00
_cell.angle_gamma   90.00
#
_symmetry.space_group_name_H-M   'P 1'
#
loop_
_entity.id
_entity.type
_entity.pdbx_description
1 polymer ?
#
loop_
_entity_poly.entity_id
_entity_poly.type
_entity_poly.pdbx_seq_one_letter_code
_entity_poly.pdbx_strand_id
1 'polypeptide(L)'
;MGCASSIHISDRVVYHSGKESEDSHSPQQTNTTQHQGNPTTLTEVQFGPMKLFKDPLQVLLVFAKEDSQSNGFCWACEKANYRCSMVRTPEFALECKLSCLYREEASVMPLINAGFNRRYVENVNLMACYNELLQLEHGEVRAQFKLRASNAIFTALEQSQDAIEITSEDQVIQYVNPAYESIMGYQQGELVGKEIIEVPKSEKNKPDLLETINSCIRKGKEWQGIYYAKKKNGDNIQQNVKITPVIGQGGKIRHYVSINRPLNDNNKSDKSTERVQAESQTDIQSCKHKDRRKGSLDVKSITSRGSDGSSQRRHSSMARIHSMTIEAPITKVINIINQAQESSPMPVAEALDRVLEILRTTELYSPQLGTKDEDPHTSDLVGGLMTDGIRRLSGNEYILATKQPHHLPSHLATPLSLNDIPPRIAQTMETEDSWDFDIFSLEAATMKRPLTFLGLKIFSRFGVCEFLNCPEATLRSWLQVIEANYHSSNSYHNSTHAADVLHATAYFLSKERVKQSLDPIDEVAALIAATVHDVDHPGRTNSFLCNAGSELAILYNDTAVLESHHAALAFQLTTRDDKCNIFKHIERNEYRSLRQAVIDMVLATEMTKHFEHVNKFVNSINKPLAALEENGGSSDEEAIKSVLTSPENRILVKRMLIKCADISNPCRPLELCIEWAGRISEEYFAQTDEEKRQGLPVVMPVFDRNTCSIPKSQISFIDYFITDMFDAWDAFADLPNLMQHLDNNFKYWKGLDDRKLHTLRPPPE
;
A
#
# COMPACT_ATOMS: atom_id res chain seq x y z
N MET A 1 16.26 23.59 45.97
CA MET A 1 16.55 22.25 46.56
C MET A 1 16.01 21.25 45.56
N GLY A 2 16.84 20.75 44.64
CA GLY A 2 17.56 19.46 44.73
C GLY A 2 16.76 18.43 43.90
N CYS A 3 17.28 17.64 42.96
CA CYS A 3 18.64 17.29 42.55
C CYS A 3 18.67 16.97 41.04
N ALA A 4 19.87 17.06 40.46
CA ALA A 4 20.23 16.59 39.14
C ALA A 4 20.67 15.12 39.14
N SER A 5 20.50 14.45 38.00
CA SER A 5 21.33 13.38 37.43
C SER A 5 20.73 13.06 36.05
N SER A 6 21.43 12.98 34.92
CA SER A 6 22.85 12.64 34.71
C SER A 6 23.31 13.03 33.28
N ILE A 7 24.62 13.28 33.21
CA ILE A 7 25.48 13.53 32.05
C ILE A 7 25.79 12.22 31.31
N HIS A 8 25.99 12.25 29.98
CA HIS A 8 27.05 11.43 29.36
C HIS A 8 27.58 12.01 28.04
N ILE A 9 28.91 11.88 27.91
CA ILE A 9 29.84 12.38 26.89
C ILE A 9 29.94 11.39 25.72
N SER A 10 30.07 11.88 24.49
CA SER A 10 30.51 11.08 23.34
C SER A 10 31.80 11.69 22.78
N ASP A 11 32.91 11.01 23.04
CA ASP A 11 34.22 11.28 22.45
C ASP A 11 34.26 10.72 21.03
N ARG A 12 34.59 11.55 20.03
CA ARG A 12 35.27 11.08 18.82
C ARG A 12 36.28 12.11 18.32
N VAL A 13 37.55 11.74 18.45
CA VAL A 13 38.72 12.43 17.89
C VAL A 13 38.83 12.04 16.41
N VAL A 14 38.81 13.03 15.52
CA VAL A 14 39.13 12.83 14.11
C VAL A 14 40.60 13.22 13.90
N TYR A 15 41.44 12.26 13.54
CA TYR A 15 42.83 12.52 13.13
C TYR A 15 42.86 12.83 11.64
N HIS A 16 43.56 13.90 11.24
CA HIS A 16 43.89 14.19 9.85
C HIS A 16 45.41 14.18 9.72
N SER A 17 45.96 13.32 8.86
CA SER A 17 47.36 13.40 8.45
C SER A 17 47.47 14.40 7.31
N GLY A 18 47.76 15.67 7.63
CA GLY A 18 48.08 16.67 6.63
C GLY A 18 49.52 16.50 6.13
N LYS A 19 49.70 16.21 4.83
CA LYS A 19 50.94 16.52 4.11
C LYS A 19 50.82 17.96 3.62
N GLU A 20 51.77 18.80 4.03
CA GLU A 20 51.93 20.17 3.55
C GLU A 20 52.35 20.17 2.08
N SER A 21 51.68 21.00 1.28
CA SER A 21 52.26 21.59 0.06
C SER A 21 51.81 23.04 0.00
N GLU A 22 52.79 23.92 0.21
CA GLU A 22 52.72 25.37 0.01
C GLU A 22 52.42 25.68 -1.46
N ASP A 23 51.52 26.64 -1.73
CA ASP A 23 51.93 27.82 -2.49
C ASP A 23 50.86 28.92 -2.52
N SER A 24 51.39 30.13 -2.50
CA SER A 24 50.79 31.45 -2.27
C SER A 24 50.16 32.09 -3.52
N HIS A 25 49.07 32.87 -3.35
CA HIS A 25 48.96 34.25 -3.85
C HIS A 25 47.64 34.94 -3.41
N SER A 26 47.78 36.14 -2.83
CA SER A 26 46.77 37.16 -2.46
C SER A 26 46.57 38.20 -3.61
N PRO A 27 45.75 39.28 -3.53
CA PRO A 27 44.79 39.79 -2.51
C PRO A 27 43.43 40.36 -3.06
N GLN A 28 42.44 40.66 -2.20
CA GLN A 28 41.85 42.01 -2.01
C GLN A 28 40.65 42.04 -1.05
N GLN A 29 40.66 43.07 -0.20
CA GLN A 29 39.76 43.39 0.91
C GLN A 29 38.49 44.12 0.47
N THR A 30 37.39 43.88 1.18
CA THR A 30 36.47 44.96 1.62
C THR A 30 35.95 44.68 3.04
N ASN A 31 36.00 45.72 3.87
CA ASN A 31 35.88 45.72 5.33
C ASN A 31 34.45 45.54 5.85
N THR A 32 34.29 44.84 6.97
CA THR A 32 33.39 45.26 8.07
C THR A 32 33.87 44.68 9.41
N THR A 33 33.83 45.53 10.43
CA THR A 33 34.50 45.48 11.74
C THR A 33 34.18 44.28 12.64
N GLN A 34 35.19 43.49 13.02
CA GLN A 34 35.15 42.56 14.17
C GLN A 34 35.86 43.18 15.38
N HIS A 35 35.19 43.17 16.54
CA HIS A 35 35.81 43.42 17.83
C HIS A 35 36.84 42.32 18.14
N GLN A 36 38.07 42.73 18.40
CA GLN A 36 39.18 41.87 18.83
C GLN A 36 38.90 41.24 20.21
N GLY A 37 38.88 39.91 20.27
CA GLY A 37 39.09 39.11 21.48
C GLY A 37 40.39 38.30 21.33
N ASN A 38 41.19 38.26 22.38
CA ASN A 38 42.57 37.74 22.47
C ASN A 38 42.86 36.40 21.74
N PRO A 39 44.11 36.18 21.26
CA PRO A 39 44.51 34.91 20.66
C PRO A 39 44.62 33.83 21.74
N THR A 40 43.62 32.96 21.86
CA THR A 40 43.71 31.75 22.68
C THR A 40 44.68 30.77 22.06
N THR A 41 45.77 30.51 22.79
CA THR A 41 46.82 29.52 22.53
C THR A 41 46.26 28.15 22.16
N LEU A 42 46.60 27.65 20.97
CA LEU A 42 46.38 26.25 20.58
C LEU A 42 47.14 25.34 21.56
N THR A 43 46.45 24.45 22.26
CA THR A 43 47.09 23.41 23.06
C THR A 43 47.77 22.41 22.13
N GLU A 44 49.08 22.56 21.98
CA GLU A 44 49.97 21.67 21.25
C GLU A 44 50.23 20.41 22.09
N VAL A 45 49.93 19.22 21.55
CA VAL A 45 50.28 17.95 22.18
C VAL A 45 51.30 17.23 21.30
N GLN A 46 52.48 16.96 21.86
CA GLN A 46 53.60 16.37 21.16
C GLN A 46 53.76 14.89 21.53
N PHE A 47 53.71 14.01 20.52
CA PHE A 47 54.02 12.58 20.64
C PHE A 47 55.26 12.28 19.77
N GLY A 48 56.43 12.16 20.40
CA GLY A 48 57.69 12.02 19.67
C GLY A 48 57.99 13.24 18.79
N PRO A 49 58.44 13.10 17.53
CA PRO A 49 58.68 14.25 16.66
C PRO A 49 57.38 14.90 16.12
N MET A 50 56.21 14.32 16.41
CA MET A 50 54.94 14.77 15.84
C MET A 50 54.21 15.71 16.81
N LYS A 51 53.81 16.89 16.31
CA LYS A 51 53.07 17.92 17.02
C LYS A 51 51.63 17.98 16.48
N LEU A 52 50.64 17.85 17.36
CA LEU A 52 49.21 17.90 17.03
C LEU A 52 48.56 19.13 17.66
N PHE A 53 47.78 19.86 16.87
CA PHE A 53 47.00 21.03 17.29
C PHE A 53 45.52 20.65 17.42
N LYS A 54 44.89 21.03 18.53
CA LYS A 54 43.46 20.78 18.78
C LYS A 54 42.66 22.05 18.52
N ASP A 55 41.79 22.04 17.51
CA ASP A 55 40.88 23.15 17.27
C ASP A 55 39.76 23.21 18.33
N PRO A 56 39.43 24.39 18.86
CA PRO A 56 38.34 24.56 19.81
C PRO A 56 36.98 24.42 19.11
N LEU A 57 36.10 23.58 19.68
CA LEU A 57 34.71 23.38 19.24
C LEU A 57 33.93 24.72 19.21
N GLN A 58 33.12 24.92 18.17
CA GLN A 58 32.32 26.13 17.95
C GLN A 58 30.85 25.90 18.34
N VAL A 59 30.25 26.84 19.08
CA VAL A 59 28.91 26.71 19.68
C VAL A 59 28.06 27.93 19.32
N LEU A 60 26.88 27.71 18.73
CA LEU A 60 25.90 28.75 18.41
C LEU A 60 24.76 28.75 19.44
N LEU A 61 24.57 29.87 20.15
CA LEU A 61 23.52 30.03 21.15
C LEU A 61 22.43 30.98 20.62
N VAL A 62 21.19 30.50 20.48
CA VAL A 62 20.06 31.29 19.99
C VAL A 62 19.08 31.56 21.13
N PHE A 63 18.93 32.83 21.50
CA PHE A 63 18.02 33.26 22.57
C PHE A 63 17.12 34.39 22.09
N ALA A 64 15.82 34.30 22.37
CA ALA A 64 14.83 35.29 21.95
C ALA A 64 14.87 36.59 22.79
N LYS A 65 15.55 36.58 23.95
CA LYS A 65 15.71 37.75 24.82
C LYS A 65 16.99 37.62 25.66
N GLU A 66 17.63 38.73 25.95
CA GLU A 66 18.85 38.77 26.77
C GLU A 66 18.47 38.77 28.25
N ASP A 67 18.82 37.69 28.94
CA ASP A 67 18.51 37.49 30.35
C ASP A 67 19.70 36.86 31.09
N SER A 68 19.51 36.63 32.39
CA SER A 68 20.57 36.04 33.22
C SER A 68 20.97 34.62 32.78
N GLN A 69 20.10 33.89 32.09
CA GLN A 69 20.42 32.56 31.55
C GLN A 69 21.29 32.66 30.30
N SER A 70 20.95 33.52 29.33
CA SER A 70 21.73 33.65 28.10
C SER A 70 23.19 34.05 28.39
N ASN A 71 23.37 34.95 29.36
CA ASN A 71 24.69 35.38 29.82
C ASN A 71 25.44 34.27 30.58
N GLY A 72 24.73 33.48 31.40
CA GLY A 72 25.31 32.34 32.10
C GLY A 72 25.80 31.24 31.17
N PHE A 73 25.08 30.95 30.09
CA PHE A 73 25.48 29.96 29.09
C PHE A 73 26.65 30.42 28.22
N CYS A 74 26.70 31.70 27.85
CA CYS A 74 27.83 32.26 27.11
C CYS A 74 29.12 32.19 27.95
N TRP A 75 29.03 32.60 29.22
CA TRP A 75 30.15 32.53 30.17
C TRP A 75 30.64 31.10 30.41
N ALA A 76 29.73 30.13 30.47
CA ALA A 76 30.09 28.71 30.61
C ALA A 76 30.83 28.16 29.38
N CYS A 77 30.47 28.61 28.17
CA CYS A 77 31.15 28.21 26.93
C CYS A 77 32.57 28.77 26.84
N GLU A 78 32.76 30.04 27.22
CA GLU A 78 34.09 30.67 27.28
C GLU A 78 35.00 30.00 28.32
N LYS A 79 34.46 29.65 29.49
CA LYS A 79 35.18 28.89 30.53
C LYS A 79 35.59 27.48 30.10
N ALA A 80 34.84 26.88 29.18
CA ALA A 80 35.10 25.54 28.65
C ALA A 80 35.99 25.54 27.38
N ASN A 81 36.54 26.70 26.99
CA ASN A 81 37.37 26.88 25.80
C ASN A 81 36.65 26.60 24.47
N TYR A 82 35.33 26.81 24.43
CA TYR A 82 34.53 26.73 23.20
C TYR A 82 34.40 28.11 22.55
N ARG A 83 34.40 28.14 21.21
CA ARG A 83 34.23 29.37 20.43
C ARG A 83 32.72 29.66 20.30
N CYS A 84 32.21 30.64 21.04
CA CYS A 84 30.77 30.88 21.17
C CYS A 84 30.29 32.06 20.30
N SER A 85 29.19 31.88 19.56
CA SER A 85 28.47 32.94 18.84
C SER A 85 27.03 33.03 19.35
N MET A 86 26.57 34.22 19.73
CA MET A 86 25.21 34.42 20.26
C MET A 86 24.34 35.16 19.25
N VAL A 87 23.15 34.64 18.98
CA VAL A 87 22.24 35.18 17.96
C VAL A 87 20.85 35.40 18.55
N ARG A 88 20.25 36.54 18.18
CA ARG A 88 19.10 37.14 18.90
C ARG A 88 17.84 37.29 18.06
N THR A 89 17.91 37.14 16.75
CA THR A 89 16.75 37.18 15.87
C THR A 89 16.70 35.94 14.98
N PRO A 90 15.50 35.42 14.65
CA PRO A 90 15.34 34.23 13.81
C PRO A 90 16.06 34.37 12.46
N GLU A 91 16.09 35.59 11.91
CA GLU A 91 16.67 35.89 10.60
C GLU A 91 18.20 35.81 10.64
N PHE A 92 18.85 36.34 11.69
CA PHE A 92 20.30 36.24 11.86
C PHE A 92 20.74 34.81 12.22
N ALA A 93 19.90 34.04 12.92
CA ALA A 93 20.18 32.64 13.24
C ALA A 93 20.18 31.79 11.96
N LEU A 94 19.31 32.16 11.03
CA LEU A 94 19.27 31.60 9.68
C LEU A 94 20.50 32.04 8.88
N GLU A 95 20.91 33.32 8.93
CA GLU A 95 22.05 33.86 8.17
C GLU A 95 23.40 33.22 8.60
N CYS A 96 23.61 32.98 9.90
CA CYS A 96 24.76 32.21 10.40
C CYS A 96 24.74 30.73 10.00
N LYS A 97 23.55 30.15 9.69
CA LYS A 97 23.40 28.77 9.19
C LYS A 97 23.43 28.71 7.66
N LEU A 98 23.05 29.78 6.97
CA LEU A 98 22.92 29.92 5.53
C LEU A 98 24.27 30.04 4.80
N SER A 99 25.40 30.23 5.51
CA SER A 99 26.72 30.02 4.88
C SER A 99 27.01 28.53 4.60
N CYS A 100 26.22 27.60 5.13
CA CYS A 100 26.44 26.15 4.97
C CYS A 100 25.37 25.42 4.16
N LEU A 101 24.15 25.96 3.98
CA LEU A 101 23.09 25.27 3.25
C LEU A 101 22.20 26.25 2.49
N TYR A 102 22.30 26.25 1.16
CA TYR A 102 21.38 26.97 0.29
C TYR A 102 20.00 26.27 0.26
N ARG A 103 18.95 27.09 0.47
CA ARG A 103 17.57 27.04 -0.06
C ARG A 103 16.65 25.87 0.32
N GLU A 104 15.68 26.15 1.22
CA GLU A 104 14.25 26.30 0.90
C GLU A 104 13.47 26.77 2.15
N GLU A 105 12.83 27.94 2.04
CA GLU A 105 12.37 28.78 3.16
C GLU A 105 10.93 28.48 3.63
N ALA A 106 10.18 27.63 2.92
CA ALA A 106 8.73 27.47 3.13
C ALA A 106 8.32 26.40 4.17
N SER A 107 9.18 25.45 4.50
CA SER A 107 8.84 24.31 5.38
C SER A 107 9.13 24.55 6.87
N VAL A 108 10.01 25.49 7.20
CA VAL A 108 10.53 25.67 8.57
C VAL A 108 9.69 26.66 9.40
N MET A 109 9.08 27.66 8.76
CA MET A 109 8.28 28.69 9.47
C MET A 109 7.05 28.14 10.22
N PRO A 110 6.28 27.17 9.67
CA PRO A 110 5.17 26.55 10.41
C PRO A 110 5.62 25.81 11.67
N LEU A 111 6.83 25.24 11.65
CA LEU A 111 7.42 24.53 12.78
C LEU A 111 7.79 25.54 13.88
N ILE A 112 8.52 26.60 13.57
CA ILE A 112 8.89 27.62 14.57
C ILE A 112 7.64 28.26 15.20
N ASN A 113 6.63 28.60 14.39
CA ASN A 113 5.35 29.13 14.88
C ASN A 113 4.55 28.14 15.75
N ALA A 114 4.85 26.84 15.65
CA ALA A 114 4.30 25.82 16.53
C ALA A 114 5.03 25.67 17.87
N GLY A 115 6.07 26.46 18.16
CA GLY A 115 6.72 26.51 19.47
C GLY A 115 7.84 25.48 19.68
N PHE A 116 8.45 24.96 18.61
CA PHE A 116 9.58 24.03 18.73
C PHE A 116 10.80 24.71 19.38
N ASN A 117 11.24 24.21 20.54
CA ASN A 117 12.36 24.73 21.33
C ASN A 117 13.39 23.63 21.70
N ARG A 118 13.66 22.67 20.79
CA ARG A 118 14.58 21.55 21.05
C ARG A 118 15.97 21.74 20.40
N ARG A 119 17.00 21.29 21.10
CA ARG A 119 18.41 21.35 20.69
C ARG A 119 18.76 20.22 19.72
N TYR A 120 19.48 20.55 18.65
CA TYR A 120 20.00 19.60 17.67
C TYR A 120 21.50 19.36 17.91
N VAL A 121 21.95 18.12 17.77
CA VAL A 121 23.39 17.77 17.71
C VAL A 121 23.69 17.50 16.24
N GLU A 122 24.62 18.25 15.64
CA GLU A 122 24.98 18.05 14.24
C GLU A 122 25.44 16.61 14.00
N ASN A 123 24.73 15.94 13.10
CA ASN A 123 25.13 14.65 12.57
C ASN A 123 25.81 14.90 11.22
N VAL A 124 26.98 14.30 11.02
CA VAL A 124 27.78 14.45 9.77
C VAL A 124 27.07 13.84 8.56
N ASN A 125 26.07 12.99 8.80
CA ASN A 125 25.25 12.37 7.78
C ASN A 125 23.95 13.15 7.54
N LEU A 126 23.88 13.84 6.39
CA LEU A 126 22.72 14.61 5.95
C LEU A 126 21.42 13.77 5.91
N MET A 127 21.52 12.48 5.62
CA MET A 127 20.36 11.58 5.55
C MET A 127 19.82 11.22 6.94
N ALA A 128 20.70 11.14 7.95
CA ALA A 128 20.26 10.94 9.33
C ALA A 128 19.49 12.17 9.84
N CYS A 129 19.98 13.38 9.50
CA CYS A 129 19.26 14.63 9.78
C CYS A 129 17.90 14.67 9.08
N TYR A 130 17.84 14.24 7.82
CA TYR A 130 16.61 14.24 7.03
C TYR A 130 15.56 13.25 7.57
N ASN A 131 15.99 12.03 7.92
CA ASN A 131 15.10 11.01 8.48
C ASN A 131 14.57 11.40 9.86
N GLU A 132 15.39 12.04 10.71
CA GLU A 132 14.91 12.57 12.00
C GLU A 132 13.90 13.71 11.80
N LEU A 133 14.11 14.60 10.83
CA LEU A 133 13.14 15.66 10.49
C LEU A 133 11.81 15.07 10.01
N LEU A 134 11.85 14.03 9.17
CA LEU A 134 10.64 13.33 8.70
C LEU A 134 9.90 12.62 9.84
N GLN A 135 10.62 11.96 10.75
CA GLN A 135 10.02 11.34 11.93
C GLN A 135 9.37 12.38 12.85
N LEU A 136 9.98 13.55 13.02
CA LEU A 136 9.43 14.64 13.81
C LEU A 136 8.17 15.24 13.16
N GLU A 137 8.17 15.43 11.85
CA GLU A 137 7.00 15.87 11.09
C GLU A 137 5.82 14.90 11.23
N HIS A 138 6.08 13.61 11.00
CA HIS A 138 5.04 12.59 10.95
C HIS A 138 4.57 12.13 12.33
N GLY A 139 5.44 12.20 13.35
CA GLY A 139 5.13 11.86 14.73
C GLY A 139 4.57 13.04 15.51
N GLU A 140 5.45 13.91 15.99
CA GLU A 140 5.14 14.90 17.03
C GLU A 140 4.41 16.13 16.48
N VAL A 141 4.87 16.68 15.34
CA VAL A 141 4.27 17.85 14.70
C VAL A 141 2.82 17.56 14.30
N ARG A 142 2.59 16.44 13.61
CA ARG A 142 1.26 16.04 13.16
C ARG A 142 0.33 15.73 14.34
N ALA A 143 0.84 15.12 15.41
CA ALA A 143 0.06 14.91 16.63
C ALA A 143 -0.35 16.24 17.29
N GLN A 144 0.56 17.21 17.37
CA GLN A 144 0.24 18.54 17.89
C GLN A 144 -0.74 19.30 17.00
N PHE A 145 -0.62 19.21 15.67
CA PHE A 145 -1.61 19.80 14.76
C PHE A 145 -3.00 19.18 14.96
N LYS A 146 -3.08 17.85 15.08
CA LYS A 146 -4.33 17.16 15.39
C LYS A 146 -4.91 17.58 16.74
N LEU A 147 -4.07 17.74 17.76
CA LEU A 147 -4.49 18.21 19.09
C LEU A 147 -5.02 19.65 19.05
N ARG A 148 -4.35 20.56 18.32
CA ARG A 148 -4.82 21.94 18.14
C ARG A 148 -6.13 22.00 17.36
N ALA A 149 -6.24 21.22 16.28
CA ALA A 149 -7.48 21.10 15.52
C ALA A 149 -8.62 20.55 16.40
N SER A 150 -8.33 19.54 17.24
CA SER A 150 -9.29 19.02 18.21
C SER A 150 -9.74 20.09 19.21
N ASN A 151 -8.81 20.88 19.76
CA ASN A 151 -9.14 21.98 20.67
C ASN A 151 -9.99 23.06 19.99
N ALA A 152 -9.73 23.36 18.72
CA ALA A 152 -10.56 24.29 17.94
C ALA A 152 -11.98 23.74 17.72
N ILE A 153 -12.13 22.44 17.47
CA ILE A 153 -13.44 21.78 17.34
C ILE A 153 -14.19 21.81 18.67
N PHE A 154 -13.53 21.49 19.80
CA PHE A 154 -14.14 21.61 21.13
C PHE A 154 -14.60 23.03 21.42
N THR A 155 -13.76 24.03 21.11
CA THR A 155 -14.12 25.45 21.25
C THR A 155 -15.33 25.81 20.39
N ALA A 156 -15.40 25.31 19.16
CA ALA A 156 -16.55 25.53 18.28
C ALA A 156 -17.84 24.87 18.80
N LEU A 157 -17.75 23.67 19.37
CA LEU A 157 -18.89 22.97 19.99
C LEU A 157 -19.38 23.70 21.26
N GLU A 158 -18.47 24.20 22.09
CA GLU A 158 -18.80 24.98 23.29
C GLU A 158 -19.43 26.33 22.94
N GLN A 159 -18.97 26.99 21.88
CA GLN A 159 -19.49 28.29 21.43
C GLN A 159 -20.72 28.20 20.51
N SER A 160 -21.15 26.99 20.14
CA SER A 160 -22.33 26.79 19.30
C SER A 160 -23.61 27.25 20.02
N GLN A 161 -24.49 27.96 19.30
CA GLN A 161 -25.80 28.39 19.80
C GLN A 161 -26.85 27.26 19.75
N ASP A 162 -26.61 26.23 18.94
CA ASP A 162 -27.47 25.05 18.88
C ASP A 162 -27.15 24.13 20.07
N ALA A 163 -28.19 23.53 20.67
CA ALA A 163 -28.02 22.54 21.72
C ALA A 163 -27.50 21.23 21.12
N ILE A 164 -26.32 20.78 21.53
CA ILE A 164 -25.66 19.58 21.02
C ILE A 164 -25.52 18.57 22.14
N GLU A 165 -25.86 17.32 21.83
CA GLU A 165 -25.77 16.16 22.71
C GLU A 165 -25.09 15.01 21.95
N ILE A 166 -24.17 14.32 22.62
CA ILE A 166 -23.48 13.14 22.07
C ILE A 166 -23.70 11.97 23.01
N THR A 167 -24.20 10.87 22.47
CA THR A 167 -24.44 9.62 23.21
C THR A 167 -23.63 8.46 22.65
N SER A 168 -23.40 7.43 23.47
CA SER A 168 -22.74 6.19 23.08
C SER A 168 -23.65 5.27 22.25
N GLU A 169 -23.12 4.14 21.78
CA GLU A 169 -23.89 3.06 21.15
C GLU A 169 -25.04 2.53 22.04
N ASP A 170 -24.86 2.56 23.36
CA ASP A 170 -25.85 2.17 24.37
C ASP A 170 -26.77 3.33 24.80
N GLN A 171 -26.77 4.45 24.06
CA GLN A 171 -27.58 5.64 24.34
C GLN A 171 -27.27 6.32 25.70
N VAL A 172 -26.05 6.16 26.20
CA VAL A 172 -25.56 6.86 27.39
C VAL A 172 -25.00 8.22 26.99
N ILE A 173 -25.42 9.29 27.65
CA ILE A 173 -24.96 10.66 27.36
C ILE A 173 -23.50 10.81 27.76
N GLN A 174 -22.64 11.15 26.79
CA GLN A 174 -21.21 11.35 27.01
C GLN A 174 -20.83 12.84 27.02
N TYR A 175 -21.56 13.67 26.27
CA TYR A 175 -21.28 15.10 26.19
C TYR A 175 -22.55 15.89 25.89
N VAL A 176 -22.66 17.07 26.51
CA VAL A 176 -23.62 18.12 26.18
C VAL A 176 -22.91 19.46 26.19
N ASN A 177 -23.26 20.37 25.28
CA ASN A 177 -22.65 21.69 25.22
C ASN A 177 -23.40 22.73 26.09
N PRO A 178 -22.81 23.91 26.37
CA PRO A 178 -23.45 24.95 27.21
C PRO A 178 -24.81 25.47 26.68
N ALA A 179 -25.02 25.45 25.36
CA ALA A 179 -26.32 25.79 24.78
C ALA A 179 -27.42 24.78 25.16
N TYR A 180 -27.09 23.48 25.24
CA TYR A 180 -28.00 22.46 25.74
C TYR A 180 -28.40 22.74 27.20
N GLU A 181 -27.44 23.07 28.06
CA GLU A 181 -27.71 23.42 29.45
C GLU A 181 -28.63 24.64 29.57
N SER A 182 -28.39 25.67 28.76
CA SER A 182 -29.18 26.90 28.75
C SER A 182 -30.61 26.68 28.24
N ILE A 183 -30.79 25.84 27.22
CA ILE A 183 -32.09 25.58 26.58
C ILE A 183 -32.94 24.62 27.42
N MET A 184 -32.33 23.56 27.97
CA MET A 184 -33.01 22.47 28.68
C MET A 184 -33.03 22.63 30.21
N GLY A 185 -32.11 23.43 30.76
CA GLY A 185 -32.02 23.75 32.19
C GLY A 185 -31.30 22.71 33.06
N TYR A 186 -30.67 21.71 32.45
CA TYR A 186 -29.85 20.69 33.14
C TYR A 186 -28.37 21.09 33.12
N GLN A 187 -27.60 20.65 34.12
CA GLN A 187 -26.15 20.80 34.11
C GLN A 187 -25.48 19.55 33.52
N GLN A 188 -24.34 19.70 32.86
CA GLN A 188 -23.60 18.63 32.18
C GLN A 188 -23.29 17.47 33.15
N GLY A 189 -22.84 17.78 34.36
CA GLY A 189 -22.54 16.77 35.40
C GLY A 189 -23.78 15.99 35.90
N GLU A 190 -25.00 16.48 35.64
CA GLU A 190 -26.24 15.76 36.00
C GLU A 190 -26.69 14.79 34.90
N LEU A 191 -26.20 14.95 33.67
CA LEU A 191 -26.62 14.22 32.48
C LEU A 191 -25.57 13.23 31.98
N VAL A 192 -24.28 13.59 32.05
CA VAL A 192 -23.20 12.71 31.60
C VAL A 192 -23.18 11.41 32.41
N GLY A 193 -23.20 10.28 31.71
CA GLY A 193 -23.25 8.93 32.30
C GLY A 193 -24.65 8.37 32.54
N LYS A 194 -25.72 9.11 32.22
CA LYS A 194 -27.11 8.60 32.29
C LYS A 194 -27.61 8.15 30.93
N GLU A 195 -28.54 7.18 30.93
CA GLU A 195 -29.26 6.78 29.73
C GLU A 195 -30.25 7.86 29.31
N ILE A 196 -30.34 8.14 28.01
CA ILE A 196 -31.24 9.16 27.44
C ILE A 196 -32.74 8.91 27.78
N ILE A 197 -33.10 7.67 28.13
CA ILE A 197 -34.45 7.25 28.51
C ILE A 197 -34.87 7.81 29.87
N GLU A 198 -33.91 8.13 30.74
CA GLU A 198 -34.13 8.65 32.10
C GLU A 198 -34.48 10.15 32.12
N VAL A 199 -34.32 10.85 31.00
CA VAL A 199 -34.71 12.26 30.86
C VAL A 199 -36.25 12.35 30.69
N PRO A 200 -36.95 13.20 31.45
CA PRO A 200 -38.41 13.34 31.36
C PRO A 200 -38.89 13.60 29.93
N LYS A 201 -39.79 12.76 29.43
CA LYS A 201 -40.34 12.86 28.05
C LYS A 201 -41.61 13.69 28.03
N SER A 202 -41.84 14.43 26.95
CA SER A 202 -43.11 15.16 26.76
C SER A 202 -44.21 14.23 26.27
N GLU A 203 -45.40 14.32 26.89
CA GLU A 203 -46.62 13.60 26.47
C GLU A 203 -47.21 14.12 25.14
N LYS A 204 -46.67 15.23 24.60
CA LYS A 204 -47.10 15.81 23.31
C LYS A 204 -46.57 15.06 22.08
N ASN A 205 -45.63 14.14 22.25
CA ASN A 205 -45.09 13.34 21.15
C ASN A 205 -46.05 12.20 20.78
N LYS A 206 -46.13 11.85 19.49
CA LYS A 206 -46.88 10.66 19.05
C LYS A 206 -46.27 9.41 19.70
N PRO A 207 -47.07 8.41 20.09
CA PRO A 207 -46.57 7.20 20.75
C PRO A 207 -45.52 6.45 19.91
N ASP A 208 -45.68 6.46 18.58
CA ASP A 208 -44.81 5.70 17.66
C ASP A 208 -43.53 6.47 17.24
N LEU A 209 -43.40 7.74 17.66
CA LEU A 209 -42.31 8.62 17.20
C LEU A 209 -40.94 8.13 17.67
N LEU A 210 -40.84 7.69 18.93
CA LEU A 210 -39.59 7.21 19.52
C LEU A 210 -39.12 5.89 18.90
N GLU A 211 -40.07 5.02 18.55
CA GLU A 211 -39.78 3.76 17.86
C GLU A 211 -39.29 4.02 16.43
N THR A 212 -39.89 5.00 15.76
CA THR A 212 -39.46 5.46 14.42
C THR A 212 -38.04 6.02 14.45
N ILE A 213 -37.72 6.89 15.42
CA ILE A 213 -36.38 7.45 15.60
C ILE A 213 -35.36 6.34 15.83
N ASN A 214 -35.61 5.46 16.81
CA ASN A 214 -34.71 4.38 17.16
C ASN A 214 -34.50 3.37 16.02
N SER A 215 -35.54 3.07 15.24
CA SER A 215 -35.45 2.22 14.04
C SER A 215 -34.61 2.88 12.94
N CYS A 216 -34.72 4.20 12.77
CA CYS A 216 -33.96 4.96 11.77
C CYS A 216 -32.47 5.00 12.12
N ILE A 217 -32.13 5.39 13.35
CA ILE A 217 -30.74 5.57 13.78
C ILE A 217 -29.99 4.25 13.96
N ARG A 218 -30.67 3.15 14.36
CA ARG A 218 -30.06 1.81 14.42
C ARG A 218 -29.73 1.23 13.04
N LYS A 219 -30.44 1.67 11.99
CA LYS A 219 -30.14 1.32 10.60
C LYS A 219 -29.03 2.19 9.99
N GLY A 220 -28.38 3.05 10.79
CA GLY A 220 -27.32 3.95 10.34
C GLY A 220 -27.82 5.14 9.51
N LYS A 221 -29.14 5.41 9.50
CA LYS A 221 -29.72 6.55 8.78
C LYS A 221 -29.87 7.75 9.70
N GLU A 222 -29.61 8.94 9.16
CA GLU A 222 -29.92 10.18 9.87
C GLU A 222 -31.43 10.34 10.04
N TRP A 223 -31.83 10.91 11.18
CA TRP A 223 -33.23 11.25 11.45
C TRP A 223 -33.33 12.75 11.69
N GLN A 224 -34.37 13.37 11.13
CA GLN A 224 -34.67 14.77 11.34
C GLN A 224 -36.17 14.95 11.54
N GLY A 225 -36.56 15.73 12.54
CA GLY A 225 -37.97 16.01 12.77
C GLY A 225 -38.24 16.88 14.00
N ILE A 226 -39.52 17.17 14.19
CA ILE A 226 -40.00 17.93 15.35
C ILE A 226 -40.10 17.00 16.55
N TYR A 227 -39.45 17.38 17.65
CA TYR A 227 -39.48 16.66 18.92
C TYR A 227 -39.87 17.61 20.05
N TYR A 228 -40.79 17.19 20.91
CA TYR A 228 -41.16 17.93 22.12
C TYR A 228 -40.36 17.40 23.30
N ALA A 229 -39.44 18.20 23.81
CA ALA A 229 -38.63 17.86 24.98
C ALA A 229 -39.19 18.54 26.24
N LYS A 230 -39.01 17.92 27.41
CA LYS A 230 -39.43 18.49 28.70
C LYS A 230 -38.22 19.08 29.42
N LYS A 231 -38.28 20.37 29.71
CA LYS A 231 -37.24 21.09 30.47
C LYS A 231 -37.21 20.67 31.93
N LYS A 232 -36.11 20.94 32.62
CA LYS A 232 -35.95 20.67 34.07
C LYS A 232 -37.03 21.34 34.93
N ASN A 233 -37.52 22.51 34.53
CA ASN A 233 -38.58 23.26 35.21
C ASN A 233 -40.00 22.69 34.96
N GLY A 234 -40.15 21.65 34.13
CA GLY A 234 -41.41 21.00 33.81
C GLY A 234 -42.09 21.47 32.52
N ASP A 235 -41.60 22.54 31.89
CA ASP A 235 -42.17 23.09 30.65
C ASP A 235 -41.82 22.24 29.43
N ASN A 236 -42.69 22.25 28.43
CA ASN A 236 -42.45 21.57 27.15
C ASN A 236 -41.89 22.56 26.13
N ILE A 237 -40.80 22.20 25.46
CA ILE A 237 -40.21 22.96 24.36
C ILE A 237 -40.28 22.17 23.06
N GLN A 238 -40.70 22.85 21.99
CA GLN A 238 -40.68 22.29 20.65
C GLN A 238 -39.31 22.54 20.02
N GLN A 239 -38.67 21.48 19.53
CA GLN A 239 -37.34 21.56 18.94
C GLN A 239 -37.33 20.84 17.59
N ASN A 240 -36.58 21.38 16.63
CA ASN A 240 -36.19 20.66 15.43
C ASN A 240 -34.90 19.90 15.75
N VAL A 241 -34.99 18.58 15.77
CA VAL A 241 -33.92 17.68 16.20
C VAL A 241 -33.38 16.95 14.99
N LYS A 242 -32.06 16.98 14.81
CA LYS A 242 -31.33 16.16 13.84
C LYS A 242 -30.40 15.22 14.58
N ILE A 243 -30.57 13.91 14.37
CA ILE A 243 -29.73 12.86 14.97
C ILE A 243 -28.93 12.18 13.87
N THR A 244 -27.61 12.21 14.01
CA THR A 244 -26.67 11.62 13.06
C THR A 244 -25.86 10.52 13.75
N PRO A 245 -25.94 9.26 13.28
CA PRO A 245 -25.09 8.18 13.78
C PRO A 245 -23.65 8.37 13.27
N VAL A 246 -22.69 8.29 14.20
CA VAL A 246 -21.25 8.36 13.90
C VAL A 246 -20.70 6.95 13.82
N ILE A 247 -20.29 6.58 12.61
CA ILE A 247 -19.74 5.27 12.31
C ILE A 247 -18.24 5.29 12.65
N GLY A 248 -17.82 4.42 13.56
CA GLY A 248 -16.42 4.24 13.93
C GLY A 248 -15.70 3.26 13.01
N GLN A 249 -14.43 2.98 13.33
CA GLN A 249 -13.64 1.97 12.61
C GLN A 249 -14.34 0.60 12.61
N GLY A 250 -14.40 -0.04 11.45
CA GLY A 250 -15.09 -1.32 11.25
C GLY A 250 -16.60 -1.21 10.98
N GLY A 251 -17.13 -0.04 10.60
CA GLY A 251 -18.51 0.11 10.11
C GLY A 251 -19.60 0.07 11.18
N LYS A 252 -19.24 0.00 12.46
CA LYS A 252 -20.18 0.00 13.59
C LYS A 252 -20.49 1.43 14.04
N ILE A 253 -21.75 1.69 14.39
CA ILE A 253 -22.15 2.96 15.00
C ILE A 253 -21.57 3.00 16.41
N ARG A 254 -20.80 4.05 16.72
CA ARG A 254 -20.16 4.21 18.04
C ARG A 254 -20.80 5.31 18.87
N HIS A 255 -21.30 6.34 18.20
CA HIS A 255 -21.92 7.49 18.87
C HIS A 255 -23.13 7.97 18.07
N TYR A 256 -24.03 8.67 18.74
CA TYR A 256 -25.08 9.46 18.08
C TYR A 256 -24.89 10.93 18.45
N VAL A 257 -24.86 11.79 17.44
CA VAL A 257 -24.79 13.25 17.63
C VAL A 257 -26.19 13.81 17.38
N SER A 258 -26.79 14.41 18.40
CA SER A 258 -28.07 15.11 18.32
C SER A 258 -27.84 16.62 18.33
N ILE A 259 -28.41 17.31 17.34
CA ILE A 259 -28.42 18.77 17.26
C ILE A 259 -29.88 19.23 17.39
N ASN A 260 -30.16 20.00 18.44
CA ASN A 260 -31.49 20.37 18.88
C ASN A 260 -31.66 21.89 18.75
N ARG A 261 -32.49 22.33 17.80
CA ARG A 261 -32.78 23.75 17.58
C ARG A 261 -34.14 24.12 18.16
N PRO A 262 -34.23 25.03 19.14
CA PRO A 262 -35.51 25.47 19.68
C PRO A 262 -36.30 26.26 18.62
N LEU A 263 -37.58 25.93 18.46
CA LEU A 263 -38.50 26.70 17.64
C LEU A 263 -39.19 27.74 18.53
N ASN A 264 -38.77 29.01 18.43
CA ASN A 264 -39.42 30.11 19.15
C ASN A 264 -40.60 30.65 18.32
N ASP A 265 -41.76 30.83 18.97
CA ASP A 265 -43.01 31.34 18.37
C ASP A 265 -42.99 32.85 18.03
N ASN A 266 -41.84 33.50 18.05
CA ASN A 266 -41.70 34.92 17.73
C ASN A 266 -41.07 35.11 16.36
N ASN A 267 -41.91 35.02 15.32
CA ASN A 267 -41.93 35.96 14.19
C ASN A 267 -43.18 35.73 13.33
N LYS A 268 -44.19 36.58 13.54
CA LYS A 268 -45.27 36.82 12.57
C LYS A 268 -44.69 37.56 11.35
N SER A 269 -44.05 36.84 10.43
CA SER A 269 -43.91 37.22 9.00
C SER A 269 -43.03 36.20 8.30
N ASP A 270 -43.63 35.13 7.78
CA ASP A 270 -43.58 34.85 6.34
C ASP A 270 -44.50 33.66 6.04
N LYS A 271 -45.60 33.98 5.36
CA LYS A 271 -46.53 33.00 4.80
C LYS A 271 -45.98 32.56 3.45
N SER A 272 -45.66 31.28 3.30
CA SER A 272 -45.93 30.55 2.06
C SER A 272 -45.89 29.04 2.36
N THR A 273 -47.04 28.46 2.68
CA THR A 273 -47.76 27.53 1.79
C THR A 273 -47.11 26.15 1.76
N GLU A 274 -47.62 25.22 2.56
CA GLU A 274 -47.86 23.83 2.15
C GLU A 274 -48.74 23.14 3.22
N ARG A 275 -50.05 23.27 3.04
CA ARG A 275 -51.02 22.39 3.68
C ARG A 275 -51.10 21.13 2.83
N VAL A 276 -50.52 20.05 3.30
CA VAL A 276 -50.85 18.70 2.81
C VAL A 276 -52.15 18.28 3.48
N GLN A 277 -53.26 18.36 2.73
CA GLN A 277 -54.49 17.65 3.04
C GLN A 277 -54.39 16.24 2.47
N ALA A 278 -54.64 15.26 3.34
CA ALA A 278 -55.01 13.91 2.95
C ALA A 278 -56.46 13.91 2.43
N GLU A 279 -56.73 13.07 1.41
CA GLU A 279 -58.01 12.39 1.07
C GLU A 279 -57.84 11.80 -0.35
N SER A 280 -57.64 10.50 -0.53
CA SER A 280 -58.62 9.41 -0.69
C SER A 280 -59.42 9.42 -2.00
N GLN A 281 -59.17 8.37 -2.80
CA GLN A 281 -60.08 7.62 -3.71
C GLN A 281 -61.10 8.38 -4.58
N THR A 282 -60.95 8.21 -5.91
CA THR A 282 -62.10 7.96 -6.81
C THR A 282 -61.68 7.10 -8.02
N ASP A 283 -62.57 6.17 -8.33
CA ASP A 283 -62.56 5.15 -9.38
C ASP A 283 -62.86 5.66 -10.81
N ILE A 284 -62.30 4.92 -11.79
CA ILE A 284 -62.87 4.37 -13.04
C ILE A 284 -63.65 5.31 -14.01
N GLN A 285 -63.16 5.43 -15.27
CA GLN A 285 -63.89 5.03 -16.50
C GLN A 285 -63.08 5.18 -17.82
N SER A 286 -62.73 4.02 -18.41
CA SER A 286 -62.84 3.55 -19.81
C SER A 286 -62.91 4.53 -21.02
N CYS A 287 -62.07 4.27 -22.04
CA CYS A 287 -62.44 3.94 -23.45
C CYS A 287 -61.17 3.67 -24.30
N LYS A 288 -60.85 2.41 -24.66
CA LYS A 288 -61.11 1.71 -25.95
C LYS A 288 -60.60 2.42 -27.22
N HIS A 289 -59.57 1.88 -27.91
CA HIS A 289 -59.70 0.90 -29.02
C HIS A 289 -58.32 0.51 -29.61
N LYS A 290 -58.01 -0.80 -29.69
CA LYS A 290 -57.82 -1.67 -30.91
C LYS A 290 -56.53 -1.40 -31.71
N ASP A 291 -55.76 -2.33 -32.24
CA ASP A 291 -55.70 -3.80 -32.41
C ASP A 291 -54.28 -3.98 -33.06
N ARG A 292 -53.44 -5.03 -32.91
CA ARG A 292 -53.62 -6.36 -33.51
C ARG A 292 -52.36 -7.25 -33.28
N ARG A 293 -52.58 -8.38 -32.59
CA ARG A 293 -52.07 -9.77 -32.78
C ARG A 293 -50.77 -10.09 -33.54
N LYS A 294 -49.89 -10.87 -32.87
CA LYS A 294 -49.57 -12.33 -33.07
C LYS A 294 -48.24 -12.58 -32.31
N GLY A 295 -48.00 -13.64 -31.55
CA GLY A 295 -48.46 -15.02 -31.65
C GLY A 295 -47.19 -15.90 -31.63
N SER A 296 -46.89 -16.47 -30.46
CA SER A 296 -45.88 -17.49 -30.18
C SER A 296 -45.82 -18.61 -31.22
N LEU A 297 -44.62 -19.10 -31.56
CA LEU A 297 -44.37 -20.46 -32.03
C LEU A 297 -42.91 -20.86 -31.74
N ASP A 298 -42.74 -21.88 -30.92
CA ASP A 298 -41.52 -22.68 -30.79
C ASP A 298 -41.10 -23.30 -32.13
N VAL A 299 -39.80 -23.25 -32.44
CA VAL A 299 -39.17 -24.17 -33.39
C VAL A 299 -37.81 -24.61 -32.84
N LYS A 300 -37.75 -25.90 -32.50
CA LYS A 300 -36.52 -26.69 -32.37
C LYS A 300 -35.69 -26.57 -33.66
N SER A 301 -34.40 -26.32 -33.54
CA SER A 301 -33.43 -26.75 -34.55
C SER A 301 -32.31 -27.57 -33.89
N ILE A 302 -32.19 -28.78 -34.42
CA ILE A 302 -31.19 -29.79 -34.16
C ILE A 302 -30.04 -29.49 -35.12
N THR A 303 -28.83 -29.32 -34.61
CA THR A 303 -27.63 -29.78 -35.31
C THR A 303 -26.74 -30.54 -34.34
N SER A 304 -26.18 -31.59 -34.90
CA SER A 304 -25.66 -32.78 -34.25
C SER A 304 -24.15 -32.72 -34.04
N ARG A 305 -23.73 -33.22 -32.87
CA ARG A 305 -22.55 -34.07 -32.61
C ARG A 305 -21.23 -33.69 -33.31
N GLY A 306 -20.36 -33.07 -32.52
CA GLY A 306 -18.91 -33.21 -32.58
C GLY A 306 -18.37 -32.83 -31.21
N SER A 307 -17.55 -33.69 -30.60
CA SER A 307 -16.88 -33.50 -29.31
C SER A 307 -16.27 -32.10 -29.18
N ASP A 308 -16.71 -31.29 -28.21
CA ASP A 308 -15.89 -30.19 -27.66
C ASP A 308 -16.48 -29.65 -26.34
N GLY A 309 -15.91 -30.09 -25.22
CA GLY A 309 -16.19 -29.54 -23.88
C GLY A 309 -15.49 -28.20 -23.60
N SER A 310 -14.64 -27.72 -24.51
CA SER A 310 -13.88 -26.47 -24.36
C SER A 310 -14.73 -25.22 -24.62
N SER A 311 -15.62 -25.26 -25.61
CA SER A 311 -16.46 -24.12 -26.02
C SER A 311 -17.57 -23.77 -25.01
N GLN A 312 -17.99 -24.73 -24.17
CA GLN A 312 -18.96 -24.47 -23.11
C GLN A 312 -18.36 -23.67 -21.93
N ARG A 313 -17.05 -23.82 -21.65
CA ARG A 313 -16.39 -23.02 -20.61
C ARG A 313 -16.19 -21.58 -21.04
N ARG A 314 -15.68 -21.31 -22.25
CA ARG A 314 -15.51 -19.95 -22.80
C ARG A 314 -16.81 -19.13 -22.79
N HIS A 315 -17.94 -19.75 -23.14
CA HIS A 315 -19.23 -19.07 -23.05
C HIS A 315 -19.79 -18.98 -21.61
N SER A 316 -19.47 -19.91 -20.70
CA SER A 316 -19.89 -19.81 -19.29
C SER A 316 -19.03 -18.85 -18.46
N SER A 317 -17.74 -18.67 -18.80
CA SER A 317 -16.81 -17.77 -18.13
C SER A 317 -17.02 -16.33 -18.58
N MET A 318 -17.19 -16.07 -19.88
CA MET A 318 -17.67 -14.76 -20.34
C MET A 318 -19.09 -14.45 -19.83
N ALA A 319 -20.00 -15.43 -19.75
CA ALA A 319 -21.29 -15.22 -19.10
C ALA A 319 -21.17 -15.00 -17.59
N ARG A 320 -20.15 -15.53 -16.90
CA ARG A 320 -19.82 -15.17 -15.50
C ARG A 320 -19.25 -13.77 -15.41
N ILE A 321 -18.36 -13.34 -16.30
CA ILE A 321 -17.83 -11.97 -16.36
C ILE A 321 -18.93 -10.95 -16.71
N HIS A 322 -19.88 -11.31 -17.58
CA HIS A 322 -21.07 -10.51 -17.91
C HIS A 322 -22.20 -10.61 -16.87
N SER A 323 -22.27 -11.70 -16.10
CA SER A 323 -23.21 -11.85 -14.95
C SER A 323 -22.61 -11.44 -13.61
N MET A 324 -21.32 -11.12 -13.57
CA MET A 324 -20.68 -10.23 -12.59
C MET A 324 -21.06 -8.77 -12.88
N THR A 325 -22.34 -8.54 -13.14
CA THR A 325 -23.00 -7.30 -12.75
C THR A 325 -23.31 -7.38 -11.27
N ILE A 326 -22.27 -7.53 -10.45
CA ILE A 326 -22.38 -7.05 -9.07
C ILE A 326 -22.20 -5.55 -9.21
N GLU A 327 -23.32 -4.83 -9.28
CA GLU A 327 -23.34 -3.40 -9.02
C GLU A 327 -22.70 -3.20 -7.64
N ALA A 328 -21.40 -2.94 -7.62
CA ALA A 328 -20.76 -2.37 -6.45
C ALA A 328 -21.56 -1.09 -6.11
N PRO A 329 -21.77 -0.76 -4.83
CA PRO A 329 -22.45 0.47 -4.45
C PRO A 329 -21.90 1.70 -5.18
N ILE A 330 -20.60 1.69 -5.49
CA ILE A 330 -19.92 2.69 -6.30
C ILE A 330 -20.44 2.76 -7.74
N THR A 331 -20.78 1.64 -8.39
CA THR A 331 -21.34 1.61 -9.75
C THR A 331 -22.76 2.20 -9.79
N LYS A 332 -23.56 1.97 -8.73
CA LYS A 332 -24.86 2.67 -8.57
C LYS A 332 -24.67 4.16 -8.35
N VAL A 333 -23.71 4.55 -7.51
CA VAL A 333 -23.37 5.96 -7.27
C VAL A 333 -22.88 6.62 -8.56
N ILE A 334 -22.02 5.97 -9.34
CA ILE A 334 -21.54 6.44 -10.64
C ILE A 334 -22.71 6.57 -11.63
N ASN A 335 -23.62 5.58 -11.70
CA ASN A 335 -24.80 5.66 -12.58
C ASN A 335 -25.78 6.76 -12.17
N ILE A 336 -25.97 6.98 -10.86
CA ILE A 336 -26.79 8.08 -10.33
C ILE A 336 -26.12 9.43 -10.63
N ILE A 337 -24.80 9.52 -10.50
CA ILE A 337 -24.04 10.73 -10.84
C ILE A 337 -24.13 11.01 -12.35
N ASN A 338 -24.00 9.99 -13.20
CA ASN A 338 -24.17 10.12 -14.66
C ASN A 338 -25.60 10.57 -15.03
N GLN A 339 -26.64 10.01 -14.40
CA GLN A 339 -28.03 10.46 -14.59
C GLN A 339 -28.27 11.89 -14.08
N ALA A 340 -27.66 12.25 -12.96
CA ALA A 340 -27.72 13.61 -12.43
C ALA A 340 -26.97 14.61 -13.33
N GLN A 341 -25.89 14.17 -13.99
CA GLN A 341 -25.12 14.97 -14.93
C GLN A 341 -25.92 15.29 -16.20
N GLU A 342 -26.59 14.31 -16.81
CA GLU A 342 -27.41 14.48 -18.02
C GLU A 342 -28.58 15.47 -17.82
N SER A 343 -29.01 15.66 -16.57
CA SER A 343 -30.14 16.53 -16.21
C SER A 343 -29.73 17.86 -15.55
N SER A 344 -28.41 18.14 -15.44
CA SER A 344 -27.90 19.31 -14.70
C SER A 344 -27.35 20.44 -15.59
N PRO A 345 -27.38 21.71 -15.13
CA PRO A 345 -26.73 22.83 -15.81
C PRO A 345 -25.20 22.67 -15.91
N MET A 346 -24.58 23.24 -16.95
CA MET A 346 -23.16 23.06 -17.30
C MET A 346 -22.15 23.16 -16.14
N PRO A 347 -22.24 24.15 -15.22
CA PRO A 347 -21.29 24.28 -14.10
C PRO A 347 -21.38 23.12 -13.09
N VAL A 348 -22.56 22.49 -12.98
CA VAL A 348 -22.82 21.35 -12.11
C VAL A 348 -22.34 20.06 -12.78
N ALA A 349 -22.52 19.94 -14.10
CA ALA A 349 -22.00 18.81 -14.86
C ALA A 349 -20.45 18.73 -14.80
N GLU A 350 -19.74 19.86 -14.92
CA GLU A 350 -18.28 19.93 -14.77
C GLU A 350 -17.79 19.61 -13.34
N ALA A 351 -18.62 19.86 -12.32
CA ALA A 351 -18.33 19.47 -10.94
C ALA A 351 -18.53 17.96 -10.73
N LEU A 352 -19.57 17.39 -11.34
CA LEU A 352 -19.86 15.95 -11.31
C LEU A 352 -18.79 15.15 -12.07
N ASP A 353 -18.24 15.68 -13.17
CA ASP A 353 -17.08 15.07 -13.86
C ASP A 353 -15.85 14.96 -12.95
N ARG A 354 -15.52 16.04 -12.22
CA ARG A 354 -14.42 16.01 -11.25
C ARG A 354 -14.67 15.01 -10.11
N VAL A 355 -15.92 14.84 -9.69
CA VAL A 355 -16.30 13.83 -8.69
C VAL A 355 -16.11 12.42 -9.26
N LEU A 356 -16.55 12.15 -10.50
CA LEU A 356 -16.34 10.86 -11.17
C LEU A 356 -14.86 10.52 -11.36
N GLU A 357 -14.04 11.53 -11.67
CA GLU A 357 -12.58 11.38 -11.81
C GLU A 357 -11.90 11.06 -10.47
N ILE A 358 -12.31 11.73 -9.38
CA ILE A 358 -11.84 11.42 -8.02
C ILE A 358 -12.27 10.01 -7.58
N LEU A 359 -13.50 9.60 -7.86
CA LEU A 359 -14.00 8.26 -7.53
C LEU A 359 -13.38 7.15 -8.40
N ARG A 360 -12.83 7.48 -9.58
CA ARG A 360 -12.05 6.55 -10.40
C ARG A 360 -10.59 6.41 -9.93
N THR A 361 -10.04 7.45 -9.30
CA THR A 361 -8.61 7.52 -8.92
C THR A 361 -8.34 7.13 -7.46
N THR A 362 -9.33 7.20 -6.58
CA THR A 362 -9.17 6.81 -5.16
C THR A 362 -9.42 5.31 -4.94
N GLU A 363 -8.56 4.67 -4.13
CA GLU A 363 -8.62 3.25 -3.74
C GLU A 363 -9.92 2.91 -2.98
N LEU A 364 -11.01 2.70 -3.72
CA LEU A 364 -12.37 2.54 -3.18
C LEU A 364 -12.86 1.09 -3.07
N TYR A 365 -11.96 0.12 -3.18
CA TYR A 365 -12.33 -1.30 -3.09
C TYR A 365 -12.03 -1.85 -1.69
N SER A 366 -13.10 -2.19 -0.95
CA SER A 366 -13.04 -3.18 0.11
C SER A 366 -13.75 -4.43 -0.42
N PRO A 367 -13.10 -5.60 -0.49
CA PRO A 367 -13.73 -6.81 -0.99
C PRO A 367 -14.83 -7.23 -0.01
N GLN A 368 -16.10 -7.05 -0.40
CA GLN A 368 -17.22 -7.66 0.31
C GLN A 368 -17.43 -9.06 -0.28
N LEU A 369 -16.94 -10.06 0.46
CA LEU A 369 -17.06 -11.49 0.19
C LEU A 369 -18.53 -11.89 0.03
N GLY A 370 -18.89 -12.41 -1.13
CA GLY A 370 -20.16 -13.10 -1.36
C GLY A 370 -20.04 -14.55 -0.91
N THR A 371 -20.64 -14.89 0.23
CA THR A 371 -20.70 -16.27 0.73
C THR A 371 -21.47 -17.17 -0.24
N LYS A 372 -20.76 -18.08 -0.91
CA LYS A 372 -21.32 -19.33 -1.40
C LYS A 372 -20.38 -20.46 -1.01
N ASP A 373 -20.85 -21.34 -0.13
CA ASP A 373 -20.28 -22.64 0.26
C ASP A 373 -18.75 -22.70 0.22
N GLU A 374 -18.09 -22.05 1.19
CA GLU A 374 -16.63 -21.96 1.20
C GLU A 374 -15.97 -23.31 1.54
N ASP A 375 -15.19 -23.83 0.59
CA ASP A 375 -14.26 -24.93 0.80
C ASP A 375 -13.14 -24.49 1.76
N PRO A 376 -12.80 -25.26 2.81
CA PRO A 376 -11.78 -24.88 3.79
C PRO A 376 -10.41 -24.52 3.19
N HIS A 377 -10.00 -25.16 2.09
CA HIS A 377 -8.73 -24.84 1.42
C HIS A 377 -8.71 -23.42 0.85
N THR A 378 -9.84 -22.97 0.29
CA THR A 378 -9.97 -21.61 -0.24
C THR A 378 -9.94 -20.59 0.89
N SER A 379 -10.67 -20.84 1.99
CA SER A 379 -10.70 -19.95 3.14
C SER A 379 -9.31 -19.72 3.74
N ASP A 380 -8.49 -20.78 3.76
CA ASP A 380 -7.13 -20.74 4.24
C ASP A 380 -6.15 -20.06 3.30
N LEU A 381 -6.26 -20.28 1.98
CA LEU A 381 -5.48 -19.53 1.00
C LEU A 381 -5.79 -18.05 1.11
N VAL A 382 -7.07 -17.68 1.25
CA VAL A 382 -7.50 -16.31 1.48
C VAL A 382 -6.99 -15.79 2.82
N GLY A 383 -7.06 -16.59 3.89
CA GLY A 383 -6.57 -16.22 5.22
C GLY A 383 -5.05 -16.03 5.27
N GLY A 384 -4.29 -16.91 4.63
CA GLY A 384 -2.83 -16.83 4.56
C GLY A 384 -2.33 -15.68 3.69
N LEU A 385 -2.97 -15.47 2.53
CA LEU A 385 -2.50 -14.57 1.47
C LEU A 385 -3.18 -13.20 1.45
N MET A 386 -4.38 -13.05 2.02
CA MET A 386 -5.22 -11.85 1.87
C MET A 386 -5.58 -11.15 3.19
N THR A 387 -5.14 -11.64 4.35
CA THR A 387 -5.46 -10.99 5.62
C THR A 387 -4.46 -9.90 5.94
N ASP A 388 -4.91 -8.65 5.99
CA ASP A 388 -4.15 -7.55 6.60
C ASP A 388 -3.93 -7.87 8.07
N GLY A 389 -2.68 -7.82 8.53
CA GLY A 389 -2.22 -8.16 9.89
C GLY A 389 -2.76 -7.30 11.03
N ILE A 390 -3.97 -6.75 10.92
CA ILE A 390 -4.60 -5.91 11.94
C ILE A 390 -5.26 -6.81 13.00
N ARG A 391 -4.44 -7.40 13.86
CA ARG A 391 -4.86 -7.79 15.21
C ARG A 391 -3.82 -7.31 16.22
N ARG A 392 -4.15 -6.21 16.91
CA ARG A 392 -3.46 -5.80 18.14
C ARG A 392 -3.63 -6.90 19.19
N LEU A 393 -2.52 -7.55 19.55
CA LEU A 393 -2.38 -8.19 20.84
C LEU A 393 -1.28 -7.49 21.64
N SER A 394 -1.68 -7.08 22.84
CA SER A 394 -0.92 -6.31 23.82
C SER A 394 -0.15 -7.24 24.74
N GLY A 395 1.16 -7.02 24.87
CA GLY A 395 1.98 -7.32 26.05
C GLY A 395 2.51 -8.76 26.18
N ASN A 396 3.83 -8.97 26.04
CA ASN A 396 4.82 -8.84 27.11
C ASN A 396 6.22 -9.31 26.63
N GLU A 397 7.22 -8.88 27.39
CA GLU A 397 8.69 -8.98 27.25
C GLU A 397 9.25 -10.37 26.87
N TYR A 398 10.41 -10.43 26.19
CA TYR A 398 11.70 -10.92 26.75
C TYR A 398 12.85 -10.97 25.70
N ILE A 399 14.01 -10.46 26.15
CA ILE A 399 15.41 -10.91 25.98
C ILE A 399 16.05 -10.90 24.57
N LEU A 400 16.87 -9.86 24.35
CA LEU A 400 17.95 -9.85 23.35
C LEU A 400 18.99 -10.93 23.66
N ALA A 401 19.17 -11.87 22.72
CA ALA A 401 20.38 -12.66 22.60
C ALA A 401 21.03 -12.37 21.24
N THR A 402 22.03 -11.49 21.25
CA THR A 402 22.91 -11.21 20.11
C THR A 402 23.77 -12.44 19.81
N LYS A 403 23.43 -13.18 18.76
CA LYS A 403 24.37 -14.09 18.10
C LYS A 403 25.00 -13.38 16.91
N GLN A 404 26.32 -13.25 16.95
CA GLN A 404 27.16 -12.78 15.86
C GLN A 404 26.99 -13.67 14.62
N PRO A 405 26.99 -13.13 13.40
CA PRO A 405 27.08 -13.93 12.20
C PRO A 405 28.52 -14.45 12.02
N HIS A 406 28.65 -15.77 11.97
CA HIS A 406 29.89 -16.43 11.58
C HIS A 406 30.19 -16.14 10.10
N HIS A 407 31.38 -15.59 9.85
CA HIS A 407 31.99 -15.52 8.54
C HIS A 407 32.26 -16.94 8.00
N LEU A 408 31.77 -17.25 6.80
CA LEU A 408 32.27 -18.33 5.95
C LEU A 408 32.89 -17.73 4.67
N PRO A 409 33.98 -18.31 4.11
CA PRO A 409 34.77 -17.68 3.06
C PRO A 409 34.12 -17.87 1.68
N SER A 410 33.96 -16.78 0.96
CA SER A 410 33.60 -16.73 -0.45
C SER A 410 34.76 -17.22 -1.33
N HIS A 411 34.65 -18.42 -1.89
CA HIS A 411 35.45 -18.80 -3.05
C HIS A 411 34.90 -18.08 -4.29
N LEU A 412 35.48 -16.92 -4.61
CA LEU A 412 35.29 -16.23 -5.88
C LEU A 412 35.92 -17.08 -6.99
N ALA A 413 35.07 -17.75 -7.78
CA ALA A 413 35.48 -18.34 -9.05
C ALA A 413 35.68 -17.23 -10.10
N THR A 414 36.71 -17.38 -10.92
CA THR A 414 37.10 -16.52 -12.05
C THR A 414 35.93 -16.18 -13.00
N PRO A 415 35.94 -15.00 -13.65
CA PRO A 415 34.80 -14.54 -14.46
C PRO A 415 34.68 -15.31 -15.78
N LEU A 416 33.58 -16.05 -15.96
CA LEU A 416 33.20 -16.73 -17.20
C LEU A 416 32.36 -15.78 -18.08
N SER A 417 32.81 -15.43 -19.29
CA SER A 417 32.00 -14.70 -20.28
C SER A 417 30.71 -15.46 -20.64
N LEU A 418 29.70 -14.80 -21.24
CA LEU A 418 28.56 -15.51 -21.86
C LEU A 418 29.04 -16.55 -22.89
N ASN A 419 30.21 -16.31 -23.50
CA ASN A 419 30.93 -17.22 -24.40
C ASN A 419 31.67 -18.39 -23.69
N ASP A 420 31.80 -18.34 -22.36
CA ASP A 420 32.49 -19.36 -21.55
C ASP A 420 31.51 -20.21 -20.71
N ILE A 421 30.20 -20.13 -20.98
CA ILE A 421 29.20 -20.94 -20.29
C ILE A 421 29.47 -22.43 -20.59
N PRO A 422 29.58 -23.30 -19.57
CA PRO A 422 29.75 -24.73 -19.79
C PRO A 422 28.70 -25.28 -20.78
N PRO A 423 29.09 -26.11 -21.77
CA PRO A 423 28.18 -26.57 -22.82
C PRO A 423 26.88 -27.21 -22.31
N ARG A 424 26.95 -27.92 -21.18
CA ARG A 424 25.78 -28.51 -20.50
C ARG A 424 24.75 -27.46 -20.06
N ILE A 425 25.21 -26.32 -19.54
CA ILE A 425 24.32 -25.21 -19.11
C ILE A 425 23.79 -24.47 -20.34
N ALA A 426 24.61 -24.27 -21.37
CA ALA A 426 24.18 -23.65 -22.62
C ALA A 426 23.04 -24.46 -23.28
N GLN A 427 23.18 -25.79 -23.35
CA GLN A 427 22.15 -26.70 -23.87
C GLN A 427 20.82 -26.58 -23.12
N THR A 428 20.86 -26.52 -21.79
CA THR A 428 19.62 -26.37 -20.99
C THR A 428 18.91 -25.06 -21.26
N MET A 429 19.59 -24.03 -21.76
CA MET A 429 19.00 -22.73 -22.06
C MET A 429 18.59 -22.55 -23.53
N GLU A 430 18.82 -23.52 -24.43
CA GLU A 430 18.58 -23.35 -25.87
C GLU A 430 17.13 -22.96 -26.19
N THR A 431 16.16 -23.51 -25.47
CA THR A 431 14.71 -23.33 -25.68
C THR A 431 14.07 -22.33 -24.70
N GLU A 432 14.83 -21.35 -24.20
CA GLU A 432 14.32 -20.36 -23.22
C GLU A 432 13.28 -19.37 -23.79
N ASP A 433 13.10 -19.35 -25.10
CA ASP A 433 12.01 -18.63 -25.76
C ASP A 433 10.68 -19.39 -25.74
N SER A 434 10.70 -20.69 -25.43
CA SER A 434 9.52 -21.55 -25.34
C SER A 434 8.89 -21.51 -23.95
N TRP A 435 7.55 -21.50 -23.90
CA TRP A 435 6.83 -21.61 -22.62
C TRP A 435 7.12 -22.92 -21.87
N ASP A 436 7.42 -23.98 -22.62
CA ASP A 436 7.68 -25.34 -22.10
C ASP A 436 9.12 -25.52 -21.59
N PHE A 437 9.82 -24.43 -21.31
CA PHE A 437 11.18 -24.41 -20.78
C PHE A 437 11.28 -25.16 -19.43
N ASP A 438 12.24 -26.09 -19.35
CA ASP A 438 12.50 -26.85 -18.13
C ASP A 438 13.49 -26.11 -17.20
N ILE A 439 12.91 -25.30 -16.31
CA ILE A 439 13.68 -24.55 -15.32
C ILE A 439 14.44 -25.44 -14.31
N PHE A 440 13.96 -26.65 -14.03
CA PHE A 440 14.61 -27.55 -13.06
C PHE A 440 15.84 -28.25 -13.67
N SER A 441 15.81 -28.52 -14.97
CA SER A 441 17.02 -28.93 -15.70
C SER A 441 18.12 -27.87 -15.59
N LEU A 442 17.76 -26.58 -15.69
CA LEU A 442 18.70 -25.47 -15.49
C LEU A 442 19.17 -25.38 -14.03
N GLU A 443 18.27 -25.49 -13.06
CA GLU A 443 18.60 -25.52 -11.63
C GLU A 443 19.66 -26.60 -11.33
N ALA A 444 19.45 -27.81 -11.85
CA ALA A 444 20.36 -28.94 -11.67
C ALA A 444 21.71 -28.71 -12.38
N ALA A 445 21.71 -28.18 -13.60
CA ALA A 445 22.93 -27.92 -14.36
C ALA A 445 23.79 -26.79 -13.77
N THR A 446 23.15 -25.80 -13.13
CA THR A 446 23.80 -24.62 -12.53
C THR A 446 24.13 -24.79 -11.05
N MET A 447 23.76 -25.94 -10.44
CA MET A 447 23.90 -26.20 -9.01
C MET A 447 23.15 -25.17 -8.14
N LYS A 448 21.84 -25.00 -8.40
CA LYS A 448 20.95 -24.02 -7.75
C LYS A 448 21.36 -22.56 -7.99
N ARG A 449 21.87 -22.26 -9.19
CA ARG A 449 22.20 -20.90 -9.62
C ARG A 449 21.54 -20.50 -10.95
N PRO A 450 20.26 -20.82 -11.19
CA PRO A 450 19.65 -20.61 -12.50
C PRO A 450 19.49 -19.12 -12.85
N LEU A 451 19.27 -18.24 -11.86
CA LEU A 451 18.94 -16.83 -12.08
C LEU A 451 20.09 -16.08 -12.74
N THR A 452 21.33 -16.32 -12.31
CA THR A 452 22.49 -15.65 -12.92
C THR A 452 22.64 -16.01 -14.40
N PHE A 453 22.55 -17.30 -14.75
CA PHE A 453 22.79 -17.75 -16.13
C PHE A 453 21.64 -17.37 -17.06
N LEU A 454 20.39 -17.61 -16.63
CA LEU A 454 19.21 -17.26 -17.40
C LEU A 454 19.06 -15.74 -17.53
N GLY A 455 19.32 -15.02 -16.44
CA GLY A 455 19.32 -13.56 -16.42
C GLY A 455 20.30 -12.96 -17.41
N LEU A 456 21.54 -13.45 -17.48
CA LEU A 456 22.52 -12.99 -18.47
C LEU A 456 22.02 -13.19 -19.90
N LYS A 457 21.43 -14.35 -20.21
CA LYS A 457 20.93 -14.66 -21.55
C LYS A 457 19.73 -13.79 -21.92
N ILE A 458 18.73 -13.70 -21.04
CA ILE A 458 17.51 -12.90 -21.28
C ILE A 458 17.84 -11.41 -21.37
N PHE A 459 18.64 -10.87 -20.44
CA PHE A 459 19.00 -9.45 -20.45
C PHE A 459 19.81 -9.08 -21.70
N SER A 460 20.66 -9.98 -22.20
CA SER A 460 21.33 -9.79 -23.48
C SER A 460 20.35 -9.79 -24.66
N ARG A 461 19.37 -10.72 -24.68
CA ARG A 461 18.33 -10.78 -25.72
C ARG A 461 17.50 -9.50 -25.81
N PHE A 462 17.19 -8.90 -24.66
CA PHE A 462 16.41 -7.65 -24.57
C PHE A 462 17.27 -6.38 -24.61
N GLY A 463 18.59 -6.48 -24.77
CA GLY A 463 19.48 -5.31 -24.86
C GLY A 463 19.51 -4.45 -23.59
N VAL A 464 19.37 -5.07 -22.41
CA VAL A 464 19.25 -4.33 -21.13
C VAL A 464 20.54 -3.58 -20.79
N CYS A 465 21.71 -4.17 -21.07
CA CYS A 465 23.00 -3.51 -20.84
C CYS A 465 23.16 -2.27 -21.71
N GLU A 466 22.76 -2.35 -22.97
CA GLU A 466 22.80 -1.27 -23.95
C GLU A 466 21.86 -0.15 -23.52
N PHE A 467 20.65 -0.48 -23.05
CA PHE A 467 19.69 0.49 -22.53
C PHE A 467 20.22 1.21 -21.27
N LEU A 468 20.75 0.46 -20.30
CA LEU A 468 21.25 1.01 -19.04
C LEU A 468 22.66 1.63 -19.14
N ASN A 469 23.31 1.50 -20.30
CA ASN A 469 24.70 1.86 -20.53
C ASN A 469 25.65 1.22 -19.49
N CYS A 470 25.45 -0.07 -19.19
CA CYS A 470 26.24 -0.79 -18.20
C CYS A 470 27.03 -1.96 -18.83
N PRO A 471 28.29 -2.21 -18.41
CA PRO A 471 29.04 -3.37 -18.89
C PRO A 471 28.42 -4.70 -18.44
N GLU A 472 28.50 -5.74 -19.28
CA GLU A 472 28.02 -7.11 -18.94
C GLU A 472 28.63 -7.64 -17.63
N ALA A 473 29.88 -7.28 -17.32
CA ALA A 473 30.52 -7.64 -16.06
C ALA A 473 29.81 -7.05 -14.82
N THR A 474 29.24 -5.85 -14.95
CA THR A 474 28.44 -5.20 -13.90
C THR A 474 27.10 -5.90 -13.74
N LEU A 475 26.42 -6.20 -14.86
CA LEU A 475 25.18 -6.98 -14.86
C LEU A 475 25.38 -8.35 -14.20
N ARG A 476 26.46 -9.05 -14.55
CA ARG A 476 26.81 -10.34 -13.93
C ARG A 476 27.00 -10.22 -12.43
N SER A 477 27.79 -9.23 -11.99
CA SER A 477 28.04 -9.00 -10.57
C SER A 477 26.74 -8.70 -9.82
N TRP A 478 25.87 -7.90 -10.42
CA TRP A 478 24.54 -7.60 -9.91
C TRP A 478 23.66 -8.86 -9.78
N LEU A 479 23.52 -9.65 -10.86
CA LEU A 479 22.76 -10.90 -10.84
C LEU A 479 23.27 -11.88 -9.78
N GLN A 480 24.59 -12.00 -9.63
CA GLN A 480 25.20 -12.86 -8.61
C GLN A 480 24.89 -12.38 -7.19
N VAL A 481 24.90 -11.07 -6.94
CA VAL A 481 24.56 -10.51 -5.62
C VAL A 481 23.07 -10.69 -5.33
N ILE A 482 22.18 -10.46 -6.29
CA ILE A 482 20.74 -10.70 -6.13
C ILE A 482 20.48 -12.18 -5.86
N GLU A 483 21.00 -13.09 -6.69
CA GLU A 483 20.85 -14.54 -6.54
C GLU A 483 21.39 -15.04 -5.19
N ALA A 484 22.50 -14.49 -4.71
CA ALA A 484 23.07 -14.86 -3.41
C ALA A 484 22.19 -14.44 -2.21
N ASN A 485 21.28 -13.50 -2.39
CA ASN A 485 20.31 -13.08 -1.35
C ASN A 485 18.97 -13.81 -1.48
N TYR A 486 18.80 -14.70 -2.46
CA TYR A 486 17.71 -15.69 -2.42
C TYR A 486 18.13 -16.88 -1.56
N HIS A 487 17.28 -17.28 -0.61
CA HIS A 487 17.62 -18.32 0.35
C HIS A 487 17.49 -19.70 -0.30
N SER A 488 18.62 -20.36 -0.59
CA SER A 488 18.63 -21.71 -1.19
C SER A 488 18.01 -22.81 -0.31
N SER A 489 17.75 -22.50 0.97
CA SER A 489 17.06 -23.36 1.92
C SER A 489 15.54 -23.34 1.77
N ASN A 490 14.98 -22.29 1.15
CA ASN A 490 13.54 -22.22 0.88
C ASN A 490 13.19 -23.25 -0.19
N SER A 491 12.03 -23.88 -0.01
CA SER A 491 11.54 -24.90 -0.92
C SER A 491 11.04 -24.26 -2.22
N TYR A 492 10.28 -23.15 -2.09
CA TYR A 492 9.67 -22.43 -3.20
C TYR A 492 10.36 -21.09 -3.47
N HIS A 493 10.35 -20.16 -2.50
CA HIS A 493 10.85 -18.78 -2.70
C HIS A 493 12.39 -18.73 -2.64
N ASN A 494 13.03 -19.34 -3.65
CA ASN A 494 14.48 -19.36 -3.88
C ASN A 494 14.79 -18.81 -5.30
N SER A 495 16.07 -18.78 -5.69
CA SER A 495 16.49 -18.19 -6.97
C SER A 495 15.94 -18.90 -8.20
N THR A 496 15.51 -20.17 -8.08
CA THR A 496 14.85 -20.91 -9.16
C THR A 496 13.46 -20.36 -9.44
N HIS A 497 12.69 -19.98 -8.41
CA HIS A 497 11.40 -19.32 -8.58
C HIS A 497 11.58 -17.97 -9.30
N ALA A 498 12.50 -17.14 -8.82
CA ALA A 498 12.82 -15.87 -9.48
C ALA A 498 13.24 -16.03 -10.95
N ALA A 499 14.00 -17.08 -11.26
CA ALA A 499 14.38 -17.40 -12.64
C ALA A 499 13.18 -17.85 -13.48
N ASP A 500 12.23 -18.61 -12.92
CA ASP A 500 11.00 -19.00 -13.62
C ASP A 500 10.08 -17.80 -13.89
N VAL A 501 9.96 -16.88 -12.94
CA VAL A 501 9.19 -15.62 -13.11
C VAL A 501 9.85 -14.72 -14.14
N LEU A 502 11.19 -14.63 -14.15
CA LEU A 502 11.93 -13.90 -15.18
C LEU A 502 11.68 -14.50 -16.57
N HIS A 503 11.68 -15.82 -16.69
CA HIS A 503 11.36 -16.52 -17.94
C HIS A 503 9.93 -16.23 -18.40
N ALA A 504 8.93 -16.38 -17.53
CA ALA A 504 7.54 -16.07 -17.86
C ALA A 504 7.36 -14.60 -18.29
N THR A 505 8.00 -13.68 -17.58
CA THR A 505 8.02 -12.24 -17.90
C THR A 505 8.58 -12.02 -19.31
N ALA A 506 9.74 -12.62 -19.62
CA ALA A 506 10.36 -12.52 -20.94
C ALA A 506 9.50 -13.12 -22.06
N TYR A 507 8.78 -14.22 -21.78
CA TYR A 507 7.83 -14.81 -22.71
C TYR A 507 6.65 -13.86 -22.99
N PHE A 508 6.08 -13.23 -21.96
CA PHE A 508 4.98 -12.28 -22.13
C PHE A 508 5.40 -11.00 -22.86
N LEU A 509 6.58 -10.45 -22.56
CA LEU A 509 7.12 -9.30 -23.30
C LEU A 509 7.32 -9.58 -24.79
N SER A 510 7.49 -10.85 -25.16
CA SER A 510 7.64 -11.28 -26.56
C SER A 510 6.30 -11.41 -27.30
N LYS A 511 5.15 -11.23 -26.61
CA LYS A 511 3.82 -11.26 -27.24
C LYS A 511 3.53 -9.95 -27.94
N GLU A 512 2.98 -10.05 -29.15
CA GLU A 512 2.75 -8.91 -30.04
C GLU A 512 1.94 -7.79 -29.35
N ARG A 513 0.84 -8.13 -28.67
CA ARG A 513 0.02 -7.13 -27.97
C ARG A 513 0.78 -6.43 -26.85
N VAL A 514 1.58 -7.16 -26.08
CA VAL A 514 2.37 -6.62 -24.98
C VAL A 514 3.44 -5.68 -25.53
N LYS A 515 4.17 -6.11 -26.56
CA LYS A 515 5.21 -5.33 -27.24
C LYS A 515 4.69 -4.03 -27.86
N GLN A 516 3.46 -4.03 -28.36
CA GLN A 516 2.81 -2.82 -28.88
C GLN A 516 2.36 -1.84 -27.79
N SER A 517 2.18 -2.31 -26.55
CA SER A 517 1.68 -1.52 -25.42
C SER A 517 2.78 -0.89 -24.57
N LEU A 518 3.98 -1.48 -24.53
CA LEU A 518 5.06 -1.11 -23.61
C LEU A 518 6.23 -0.41 -24.33
N ASP A 519 6.86 0.55 -23.66
CA ASP A 519 8.11 1.15 -24.14
C ASP A 519 9.33 0.34 -23.70
N PRO A 520 10.53 0.53 -24.30
CA PRO A 520 11.74 -0.17 -23.88
C PRO A 520 12.08 -0.04 -22.37
N ILE A 521 11.80 1.12 -21.76
CA ILE A 521 12.00 1.31 -20.31
C ILE A 521 11.09 0.41 -19.47
N ASP A 522 9.89 0.09 -19.96
CA ASP A 522 8.95 -0.81 -19.28
C ASP A 522 9.40 -2.26 -19.38
N GLU A 523 9.94 -2.68 -20.53
CA GLU A 523 10.51 -4.02 -20.70
C GLU A 523 11.67 -4.24 -19.73
N VAL A 524 12.59 -3.26 -19.65
CA VAL A 524 13.71 -3.28 -18.71
C VAL A 524 13.22 -3.27 -17.26
N ALA A 525 12.21 -2.46 -16.94
CA ALA A 525 11.61 -2.45 -15.60
C ALA A 525 11.01 -3.82 -15.23
N ALA A 526 10.30 -4.46 -16.16
CA ALA A 526 9.64 -5.72 -15.93
C ALA A 526 10.64 -6.87 -15.68
N LEU A 527 11.71 -6.94 -16.48
CA LEU A 527 12.77 -7.93 -16.29
C LEU A 527 13.51 -7.74 -14.97
N ILE A 528 13.82 -6.49 -14.59
CA ILE A 528 14.44 -6.19 -13.31
C ILE A 528 13.49 -6.54 -12.15
N ALA A 529 12.22 -6.15 -12.23
CA ALA A 529 11.21 -6.46 -11.22
C ALA A 529 11.08 -7.97 -11.01
N ALA A 530 10.94 -8.76 -12.08
CA ALA A 530 10.88 -10.22 -12.00
C ALA A 530 12.11 -10.83 -11.31
N THR A 531 13.30 -10.29 -11.61
CA THR A 531 14.57 -10.76 -11.03
C THR A 531 14.66 -10.53 -9.52
N VAL A 532 13.99 -9.49 -8.98
CA VAL A 532 14.16 -9.05 -7.59
C VAL A 532 12.91 -9.16 -6.72
N HIS A 533 11.76 -9.54 -7.29
CA HIS A 533 10.45 -9.41 -6.62
C HIS A 533 10.34 -10.14 -5.27
N ASP A 534 11.18 -11.15 -5.05
CA ASP A 534 11.20 -12.01 -3.86
C ASP A 534 12.59 -12.10 -3.19
N VAL A 535 13.50 -11.17 -3.47
CA VAL A 535 14.87 -11.23 -2.92
C VAL A 535 14.84 -11.17 -1.39
N ASP A 536 15.55 -12.08 -0.73
CA ASP A 536 15.56 -12.23 0.74
C ASP A 536 14.21 -12.65 1.36
N HIS A 537 13.36 -13.33 0.59
CA HIS A 537 12.14 -13.95 1.13
C HIS A 537 12.49 -15.00 2.21
N PRO A 538 11.92 -14.94 3.43
CA PRO A 538 12.28 -15.82 4.56
C PRO A 538 11.57 -17.17 4.55
N GLY A 539 10.81 -17.46 3.49
CA GLY A 539 9.98 -18.66 3.36
C GLY A 539 8.73 -18.64 4.26
N ARG A 540 8.26 -17.45 4.62
CA ARG A 540 7.10 -17.21 5.49
C ARG A 540 6.26 -16.07 4.93
N THR A 541 4.94 -16.12 5.11
CA THR A 541 4.02 -15.10 4.61
C THR A 541 4.05 -13.81 5.43
N ASN A 542 3.55 -12.71 4.87
CA ASN A 542 3.34 -11.44 5.58
C ASN A 542 2.56 -11.64 6.90
N SER A 543 1.48 -12.43 6.86
CA SER A 543 0.66 -12.75 8.03
C SER A 543 1.46 -13.41 9.17
N PHE A 544 2.38 -14.33 8.84
CA PHE A 544 3.27 -14.94 9.83
C PHE A 544 4.19 -13.90 10.45
N LEU A 545 4.84 -13.06 9.63
CA LEU A 545 5.78 -12.04 10.09
C LEU A 545 5.13 -11.02 11.02
N CYS A 546 3.89 -10.61 10.72
CA CYS A 546 3.11 -9.71 11.58
C CYS A 546 2.74 -10.39 12.90
N ASN A 547 2.23 -11.62 12.86
CA ASN A 547 1.86 -12.37 14.07
C ASN A 547 3.05 -12.68 14.98
N ALA A 548 4.23 -12.90 14.39
CA ALA A 548 5.48 -13.14 15.13
C ALA A 548 6.12 -11.86 15.67
N GLY A 549 5.65 -10.67 15.29
CA GLY A 549 6.29 -9.40 15.64
C GLY A 549 7.71 -9.28 15.10
N SER A 550 7.95 -9.78 13.89
CA SER A 550 9.29 -9.80 13.27
C SER A 550 9.84 -8.40 13.03
N GLU A 551 11.17 -8.28 12.91
CA GLU A 551 11.83 -7.00 12.64
C GLU A 551 11.33 -6.34 11.34
N LEU A 552 11.08 -7.14 10.30
CA LEU A 552 10.54 -6.65 9.03
C LEU A 552 9.11 -6.12 9.20
N ALA A 553 8.26 -6.84 9.93
CA ALA A 553 6.88 -6.41 10.18
C ALA A 553 6.84 -5.08 10.96
N ILE A 554 7.72 -4.92 11.96
CA ILE A 554 7.89 -3.67 12.70
C ILE A 554 8.40 -2.55 11.78
N LEU A 555 9.40 -2.83 10.95
CA LEU A 555 10.00 -1.85 10.03
C LEU A 555 8.98 -1.32 9.02
N TYR A 556 8.14 -2.20 8.47
CA TYR A 556 7.14 -1.89 7.45
C TYR A 556 5.73 -1.67 7.99
N ASN A 557 5.56 -1.61 9.32
CA ASN A 557 4.29 -1.34 10.01
C ASN A 557 3.16 -2.26 9.51
N ASP A 558 3.45 -3.57 9.43
CA ASP A 558 2.52 -4.62 9.00
C ASP A 558 1.86 -4.40 7.62
N THR A 559 2.43 -3.53 6.78
CA THR A 559 1.87 -3.15 5.47
C THR A 559 2.81 -3.58 4.34
N ALA A 560 2.37 -4.48 3.45
CA ALA A 560 3.16 -5.00 2.32
C ALA A 560 4.61 -5.33 2.72
N VAL A 561 4.77 -6.06 3.83
CA VAL A 561 6.03 -6.19 4.57
C VAL A 561 7.13 -6.75 3.68
N LEU A 562 6.86 -7.88 3.03
CA LEU A 562 7.80 -8.59 2.17
C LEU A 562 8.05 -7.83 0.86
N GLU A 563 7.00 -7.39 0.17
CA GLU A 563 7.13 -6.70 -1.11
C GLU A 563 7.90 -5.38 -0.96
N SER A 564 7.69 -4.67 0.15
CA SER A 564 8.47 -3.47 0.50
C SER A 564 9.92 -3.81 0.81
N HIS A 565 10.17 -4.94 1.48
CA HIS A 565 11.51 -5.45 1.78
C HIS A 565 12.28 -5.83 0.52
N HIS A 566 11.67 -6.63 -0.38
CA HIS A 566 12.26 -7.07 -1.64
C HIS A 566 12.71 -5.87 -2.48
N ALA A 567 11.83 -4.89 -2.67
CA ALA A 567 12.14 -3.67 -3.39
C ALA A 567 13.26 -2.86 -2.71
N ALA A 568 13.17 -2.64 -1.40
CA ALA A 568 14.16 -1.86 -0.66
C ALA A 568 15.55 -2.50 -0.72
N LEU A 569 15.65 -3.79 -0.41
CA LEU A 569 16.90 -4.53 -0.37
C LEU A 569 17.53 -4.62 -1.76
N ALA A 570 16.75 -4.88 -2.82
CA ALA A 570 17.26 -4.93 -4.18
C ALA A 570 18.02 -3.65 -4.56
N PHE A 571 17.43 -2.49 -4.29
CA PHE A 571 18.08 -1.21 -4.59
C PHE A 571 19.25 -0.89 -3.64
N GLN A 572 19.18 -1.31 -2.37
CA GLN A 572 20.32 -1.21 -1.45
C GLN A 572 21.52 -2.02 -1.95
N LEU A 573 21.31 -3.30 -2.31
CA LEU A 573 22.35 -4.17 -2.85
C LEU A 573 22.95 -3.60 -4.14
N THR A 574 22.10 -3.09 -5.03
CA THR A 574 22.53 -2.51 -6.31
C THR A 574 23.41 -1.28 -6.13
N THR A 575 23.04 -0.38 -5.22
CA THR A 575 23.72 0.92 -5.06
C THR A 575 24.87 0.90 -4.07
N ARG A 576 25.04 -0.19 -3.31
CA ARG A 576 26.09 -0.34 -2.29
C ARG A 576 27.49 -0.51 -2.87
N ASP A 577 27.62 -1.20 -4.01
CA ASP A 577 28.91 -1.42 -4.69
C ASP A 577 28.80 -0.94 -6.15
N ASP A 578 29.72 -0.07 -6.54
CA ASP A 578 29.87 0.43 -7.90
C ASP A 578 29.99 -0.68 -8.96
N LYS A 579 30.52 -1.85 -8.59
CA LYS A 579 30.63 -3.02 -9.48
C LYS A 579 29.30 -3.74 -9.72
N CYS A 580 28.31 -3.51 -8.85
CA CYS A 580 26.97 -4.10 -8.97
C CYS A 580 25.92 -3.07 -9.43
N ASN A 581 26.29 -1.79 -9.50
CA ASN A 581 25.34 -0.73 -9.82
C ASN A 581 25.07 -0.67 -11.33
N ILE A 582 24.10 -1.46 -11.79
CA ILE A 582 23.61 -1.46 -13.18
C ILE A 582 22.97 -0.12 -13.59
N PHE A 583 22.66 0.76 -12.64
CA PHE A 583 22.07 2.09 -12.88
C PHE A 583 23.10 3.23 -12.85
N LYS A 584 24.41 2.92 -12.81
CA LYS A 584 25.45 3.95 -12.61
C LYS A 584 25.49 5.02 -13.70
N HIS A 585 25.18 4.64 -14.94
CA HIS A 585 25.38 5.47 -16.13
C HIS A 585 24.09 5.96 -16.78
N ILE A 586 22.94 5.73 -16.15
CA ILE A 586 21.64 6.22 -16.61
C ILE A 586 21.38 7.65 -16.11
N GLU A 587 20.64 8.44 -16.89
CA GLU A 587 20.30 9.80 -16.47
C GLU A 587 19.36 9.81 -15.26
N ARG A 588 19.45 10.85 -14.44
CA ARG A 588 18.71 10.94 -13.16
C ARG A 588 17.19 10.82 -13.32
N ASN A 589 16.62 11.41 -14.36
CA ASN A 589 15.17 11.37 -14.59
C ASN A 589 14.71 9.99 -15.06
N GLU A 590 15.47 9.37 -15.95
CA GLU A 590 15.20 8.03 -16.45
C GLU A 590 15.37 6.97 -15.35
N TYR A 591 16.42 7.09 -14.52
CA TYR A 591 16.58 6.28 -13.31
C TYR A 591 15.37 6.40 -12.37
N ARG A 592 14.86 7.62 -12.15
CA ARG A 592 13.68 7.83 -11.29
C ARG A 592 12.45 7.12 -11.84
N SER A 593 12.18 7.26 -13.14
CA SER A 593 11.05 6.59 -13.80
C SER A 593 11.19 5.07 -13.75
N LEU A 594 12.38 4.55 -14.08
CA LEU A 594 12.68 3.11 -14.04
C LEU A 594 12.54 2.55 -12.62
N ARG A 595 13.13 3.23 -11.63
CA ARG A 595 13.01 2.86 -10.21
C ARG A 595 11.56 2.82 -9.77
N GLN A 596 10.77 3.84 -10.12
CA GLN A 596 9.37 3.90 -9.77
C GLN A 596 8.58 2.74 -10.40
N ALA A 597 8.85 2.41 -11.66
CA ALA A 597 8.21 1.29 -12.35
C ALA A 597 8.57 -0.06 -11.72
N VAL A 598 9.84 -0.29 -11.38
CA VAL A 598 10.27 -1.53 -10.70
C VAL A 598 9.58 -1.67 -9.34
N ILE A 599 9.57 -0.61 -8.52
CA ILE A 599 8.91 -0.62 -7.21
C ILE A 599 7.41 -0.90 -7.35
N ASP A 600 6.75 -0.26 -8.32
CA ASP A 600 5.33 -0.46 -8.58
C ASP A 600 4.99 -1.91 -8.94
N MET A 601 5.82 -2.54 -9.78
CA MET A 601 5.64 -3.93 -10.18
C MET A 601 5.87 -4.91 -9.03
N VAL A 602 6.91 -4.70 -8.22
CA VAL A 602 7.18 -5.53 -7.04
C VAL A 602 6.07 -5.39 -6.01
N LEU A 603 5.60 -4.18 -5.70
CA LEU A 603 4.48 -3.99 -4.77
C LEU A 603 3.16 -4.58 -5.29
N ALA A 604 3.00 -4.72 -6.60
CA ALA A 604 1.82 -5.32 -7.19
C ALA A 604 1.77 -6.85 -7.08
N THR A 605 2.89 -7.53 -6.73
CA THR A 605 2.87 -8.98 -6.49
C THR A 605 2.11 -9.34 -5.22
N GLU A 606 1.94 -8.39 -4.28
CA GLU A 606 1.14 -8.54 -3.06
C GLU A 606 -0.25 -9.13 -3.38
N MET A 607 -0.59 -10.24 -2.71
CA MET A 607 -1.79 -11.00 -2.99
C MET A 607 -3.07 -10.37 -2.40
N THR A 608 -2.96 -9.53 -1.37
CA THR A 608 -4.09 -8.77 -0.80
C THR A 608 -4.75 -7.86 -1.86
N LYS A 609 -3.94 -7.34 -2.79
CA LYS A 609 -4.38 -6.47 -3.91
C LYS A 609 -4.70 -7.21 -5.20
N HIS A 610 -4.69 -8.55 -5.19
CA HIS A 610 -4.88 -9.37 -6.39
C HIS A 610 -6.11 -8.96 -7.20
N PHE A 611 -7.30 -8.99 -6.59
CA PHE A 611 -8.56 -8.66 -7.28
C PHE A 611 -8.64 -7.19 -7.69
N GLU A 612 -8.00 -6.28 -6.96
CA GLU A 612 -7.97 -4.87 -7.34
C GLU A 612 -7.25 -4.71 -8.68
N HIS A 613 -6.07 -5.31 -8.82
CA HIS A 613 -5.28 -5.24 -10.05
C HIS A 613 -5.97 -5.93 -11.23
N VAL A 614 -6.52 -7.14 -11.03
CA VAL A 614 -7.26 -7.86 -12.08
C VAL A 614 -8.49 -7.06 -12.54
N ASN A 615 -9.28 -6.52 -11.59
CA ASN A 615 -10.47 -5.75 -11.94
C ASN A 615 -10.15 -4.44 -12.66
N LYS A 616 -9.10 -3.72 -12.24
CA LYS A 616 -8.64 -2.51 -12.94
C LYS A 616 -8.20 -2.84 -14.36
N PHE A 617 -7.44 -3.92 -14.55
CA PHE A 617 -7.03 -4.40 -15.87
C PHE A 617 -8.24 -4.72 -16.76
N VAL A 618 -9.18 -5.54 -16.28
CA VAL A 618 -10.37 -5.92 -17.05
C VAL A 618 -11.22 -4.71 -17.45
N ASN A 619 -11.46 -3.78 -16.53
CA ASN A 619 -12.36 -2.64 -16.77
C ASN A 619 -11.73 -1.54 -17.61
N SER A 620 -10.42 -1.32 -17.49
CA SER A 620 -9.72 -0.23 -18.20
C SER A 620 -9.07 -0.67 -19.51
N ILE A 621 -8.86 -1.98 -19.70
CA ILE A 621 -8.17 -2.53 -20.88
C ILE A 621 -9.09 -3.49 -21.64
N ASN A 622 -9.44 -4.65 -21.08
CA ASN A 622 -10.16 -5.68 -21.84
C ASN A 622 -11.53 -5.21 -22.34
N LYS A 623 -12.34 -4.58 -21.47
CA LYS A 623 -13.68 -4.12 -21.86
C LYS A 623 -13.65 -3.03 -22.95
N PRO A 624 -12.84 -1.95 -22.82
CA PRO A 624 -12.69 -0.98 -23.89
C PRO A 624 -12.16 -1.57 -25.19
N LEU A 625 -11.17 -2.48 -25.13
CA LEU A 625 -10.61 -3.11 -26.32
C LEU A 625 -11.65 -3.98 -27.04
N ALA A 626 -12.38 -4.83 -26.31
CA ALA A 626 -13.43 -5.65 -26.90
C ALA A 626 -14.52 -4.80 -27.58
N ALA A 627 -14.92 -3.69 -26.97
CA ALA A 627 -15.89 -2.77 -27.55
C ALA A 627 -15.39 -2.08 -28.84
N LEU A 628 -14.08 -1.82 -28.96
CA LEU A 628 -13.49 -1.26 -30.18
C LEU A 628 -13.33 -2.33 -31.27
N GLU A 629 -12.94 -3.56 -30.91
CA GLU A 629 -12.75 -4.66 -31.85
C GLU A 629 -14.09 -5.16 -32.47
N GLU A 630 -15.21 -5.02 -31.76
CA GLU A 630 -16.55 -5.34 -32.30
C GLU A 630 -17.04 -4.35 -33.38
N ASN A 631 -16.51 -3.13 -33.43
CA ASN A 631 -17.01 -2.06 -34.32
C ASN A 631 -16.29 -1.97 -35.68
N GLY A 632 -15.18 -2.69 -35.87
CA GLY A 632 -14.65 -3.12 -37.19
C GLY A 632 -14.25 -2.03 -38.20
N GLY A 633 -13.95 -0.80 -37.79
CA GLY A 633 -13.54 0.31 -38.68
C GLY A 633 -12.03 0.58 -38.69
N SER A 634 -11.49 1.15 -39.78
CA SER A 634 -10.06 1.54 -39.85
C SER A 634 -9.70 2.71 -38.92
N SER A 635 -10.70 3.43 -38.40
CA SER A 635 -10.55 4.43 -37.34
C SER A 635 -10.22 3.81 -35.98
N ASP A 636 -10.42 2.50 -35.83
CA ASP A 636 -10.37 1.82 -34.54
C ASP A 636 -8.94 1.36 -34.20
N GLU A 637 -8.05 1.20 -35.19
CA GLU A 637 -6.64 0.85 -34.94
C GLU A 637 -5.88 1.95 -34.19
N GLU A 638 -6.07 3.22 -34.56
CA GLU A 638 -5.48 4.36 -33.85
C GLU A 638 -6.09 4.51 -32.44
N ALA A 639 -7.39 4.25 -32.29
CA ALA A 639 -8.07 4.27 -31.00
C ALA A 639 -7.56 3.15 -30.07
N ILE A 640 -7.41 1.92 -30.58
CA ILE A 640 -6.83 0.79 -29.86
C ILE A 640 -5.40 1.13 -29.41
N LYS A 641 -4.57 1.67 -30.31
CA LYS A 641 -3.21 2.07 -29.97
C LYS A 641 -3.18 3.16 -28.91
N SER A 642 -4.08 4.14 -28.97
CA SER A 642 -4.21 5.20 -27.97
C SER A 642 -4.57 4.63 -26.58
N VAL A 643 -5.53 3.70 -26.52
CA VAL A 643 -5.89 3.01 -25.27
C VAL A 643 -4.70 2.25 -24.70
N LEU A 644 -4.00 1.45 -25.52
CA LEU A 644 -2.88 0.62 -25.09
C LEU A 644 -1.67 1.43 -24.60
N THR A 645 -1.37 2.55 -25.24
CA THR A 645 -0.15 3.33 -24.99
C THR A 645 -0.32 4.42 -23.94
N SER A 646 -1.53 4.63 -23.40
CA SER A 646 -1.74 5.56 -22.29
C SER A 646 -0.87 5.19 -21.07
N PRO A 647 -0.25 6.17 -20.39
CA PRO A 647 0.63 5.90 -19.24
C PRO A 647 -0.05 5.09 -18.12
N GLU A 648 -1.34 5.34 -17.87
CA GLU A 648 -2.12 4.67 -16.86
C GLU A 648 -2.35 3.19 -17.22
N ASN A 649 -2.69 2.91 -18.48
CA ASN A 649 -2.91 1.52 -18.92
C ASN A 649 -1.59 0.75 -19.00
N ARG A 650 -0.48 1.39 -19.37
CA ARG A 650 0.86 0.77 -19.31
C ARG A 650 1.23 0.29 -17.92
N ILE A 651 0.87 1.06 -16.88
CA ILE A 651 1.04 0.63 -15.48
C ILE A 651 0.20 -0.63 -15.22
N LEU A 652 -1.07 -0.65 -15.63
CA LEU A 652 -1.95 -1.81 -15.44
C LEU A 652 -1.46 -3.04 -16.20
N VAL A 653 -0.97 -2.89 -17.44
CA VAL A 653 -0.37 -3.99 -18.22
C VAL A 653 0.85 -4.55 -17.49
N LYS A 654 1.76 -3.69 -17.01
CA LYS A 654 2.95 -4.13 -16.25
C LYS A 654 2.59 -4.88 -14.98
N ARG A 655 1.64 -4.36 -14.19
CA ARG A 655 1.15 -5.03 -12.97
C ARG A 655 0.52 -6.38 -13.28
N MET A 656 -0.32 -6.46 -14.31
CA MET A 656 -0.93 -7.72 -14.73
C MET A 656 0.13 -8.72 -15.21
N LEU A 657 1.10 -8.26 -16.00
CA LEU A 657 2.19 -9.08 -16.54
C LEU A 657 3.01 -9.73 -15.42
N ILE A 658 3.49 -8.97 -14.44
CA ILE A 658 4.31 -9.53 -13.35
C ILE A 658 3.50 -10.48 -12.46
N LYS A 659 2.23 -10.16 -12.17
CA LYS A 659 1.35 -11.03 -11.39
C LYS A 659 1.07 -12.34 -12.11
N CYS A 660 0.77 -12.29 -13.41
CA CYS A 660 0.61 -13.49 -14.21
C CYS A 660 1.89 -14.32 -14.25
N ALA A 661 3.07 -13.69 -14.32
CA ALA A 661 4.35 -14.39 -14.32
C ALA A 661 4.63 -15.09 -12.99
N ASP A 662 4.42 -14.38 -11.88
CA ASP A 662 4.68 -14.83 -10.51
C ASP A 662 3.90 -16.11 -10.14
N ILE A 663 2.60 -16.13 -10.43
CA ILE A 663 1.73 -17.29 -10.13
C ILE A 663 1.40 -18.10 -11.40
N SER A 664 2.37 -18.24 -12.33
CA SER A 664 2.19 -18.97 -13.60
C SER A 664 2.31 -20.49 -13.50
N ASN A 665 2.71 -21.04 -12.37
CA ASN A 665 2.98 -22.48 -12.20
C ASN A 665 1.84 -23.40 -12.67
N PRO A 666 0.54 -23.10 -12.39
CA PRO A 666 -0.55 -23.93 -12.88
C PRO A 666 -0.70 -23.97 -14.40
N CYS A 667 -0.10 -23.02 -15.12
CA CYS A 667 -0.08 -22.93 -16.57
C CYS A 667 1.18 -23.53 -17.20
N ARG A 668 2.11 -24.08 -16.40
CA ARG A 668 3.32 -24.77 -16.89
C ARG A 668 3.01 -26.21 -17.33
N PRO A 669 3.88 -26.86 -18.13
CA PRO A 669 3.83 -28.30 -18.35
C PRO A 669 3.64 -29.09 -17.05
N LEU A 670 2.84 -30.17 -17.11
CA LEU A 670 2.37 -30.90 -15.93
C LEU A 670 3.47 -31.26 -14.92
N GLU A 671 4.61 -31.75 -15.40
CA GLU A 671 5.72 -32.15 -14.51
C GLU A 671 6.27 -30.96 -13.70
N LEU A 672 6.35 -29.77 -14.31
CA LEU A 672 6.78 -28.55 -13.64
C LEU A 672 5.71 -28.05 -12.66
N CYS A 673 4.44 -28.10 -13.08
CA CYS A 673 3.29 -27.75 -12.23
C CYS A 673 3.24 -28.60 -10.95
N ILE A 674 3.47 -29.92 -11.06
CA ILE A 674 3.51 -30.84 -9.91
C ILE A 674 4.69 -30.50 -8.98
N GLU A 675 5.89 -30.27 -9.53
CA GLU A 675 7.07 -29.93 -8.74
C GLU A 675 6.88 -28.61 -7.99
N TRP A 676 6.39 -27.56 -8.66
CA TRP A 676 6.10 -26.29 -8.02
C TRP A 676 5.03 -26.40 -6.94
N ALA A 677 3.95 -27.16 -7.19
CA ALA A 677 2.92 -27.45 -6.19
C ALA A 677 3.50 -28.16 -4.96
N GLY A 678 4.46 -29.07 -5.15
CA GLY A 678 5.17 -29.72 -4.05
C GLY A 678 6.04 -28.75 -3.26
N ARG A 679 6.81 -27.91 -3.96
CA ARG A 679 7.72 -26.93 -3.34
C ARG A 679 6.97 -25.94 -2.46
N ILE A 680 5.88 -25.35 -2.97
CA ILE A 680 5.07 -24.38 -2.20
C ILE A 680 4.36 -25.06 -1.03
N SER A 681 3.88 -26.29 -1.22
CA SER A 681 3.22 -27.03 -0.14
C SER A 681 4.17 -27.29 1.03
N GLU A 682 5.41 -27.72 0.78
CA GLU A 682 6.39 -27.93 1.86
C GLU A 682 6.73 -26.63 2.59
N GLU A 683 6.76 -25.49 1.88
CA GLU A 683 7.03 -24.21 2.50
C GLU A 683 5.90 -23.75 3.43
N TYR A 684 4.64 -23.90 2.99
CA TYR A 684 3.48 -23.68 3.86
C TYR A 684 3.43 -24.65 5.04
N PHE A 685 3.79 -25.92 4.83
CA PHE A 685 3.88 -26.89 5.93
C PHE A 685 4.93 -26.49 6.96
N ALA A 686 6.10 -26.05 6.51
CA ALA A 686 7.16 -25.58 7.39
C ALA A 686 6.72 -24.34 8.20
N GLN A 687 5.95 -23.45 7.60
CA GLN A 687 5.34 -22.33 8.32
C GLN A 687 4.33 -22.80 9.37
N THR A 688 3.37 -23.65 8.99
CA THR A 688 2.34 -24.15 9.91
C THR A 688 2.94 -24.91 11.10
N ASP A 689 3.97 -25.72 10.86
CA ASP A 689 4.70 -26.42 11.91
C ASP A 689 5.37 -25.45 12.89
N GLU A 690 5.93 -24.37 12.36
CA GLU A 690 6.56 -23.32 13.16
C GLU A 690 5.54 -22.51 13.95
N GLU A 691 4.42 -22.12 13.36
CA GLU A 691 3.32 -21.43 14.05
C GLU A 691 2.84 -22.24 15.26
N LYS A 692 2.60 -23.54 15.07
CA LYS A 692 2.20 -24.46 16.15
C LYS A 692 3.28 -24.58 17.22
N ARG A 693 4.55 -24.71 16.82
CA ARG A 693 5.68 -24.84 17.74
C ARG A 693 5.87 -23.59 18.60
N GLN A 694 5.70 -22.40 18.02
CA GLN A 694 5.85 -21.12 18.69
C GLN A 694 4.56 -20.67 19.42
N GLY A 695 3.44 -21.39 19.25
CA GLY A 695 2.15 -21.00 19.80
C GLY A 695 1.55 -19.74 19.16
N LEU A 696 1.96 -19.44 17.92
CA LEU A 696 1.42 -18.34 17.13
C LEU A 696 0.04 -18.74 16.56
N PRO A 697 -0.82 -17.75 16.20
CA PRO A 697 -2.03 -18.02 15.45
C PRO A 697 -1.68 -18.71 14.12
N VAL A 698 -2.23 -19.91 13.91
CA VAL A 698 -2.03 -20.65 12.67
C VAL A 698 -2.85 -19.99 11.57
N VAL A 699 -2.19 -19.40 10.57
CA VAL A 699 -2.86 -18.59 9.52
C VAL A 699 -3.43 -19.45 8.39
N MET A 700 -2.89 -20.66 8.22
CA MET A 700 -3.24 -21.61 7.16
C MET A 700 -3.48 -23.03 7.74
N PRO A 701 -4.49 -23.23 8.63
CA PRO A 701 -4.70 -24.49 9.36
C PRO A 701 -4.84 -25.77 8.53
N VAL A 702 -5.34 -25.68 7.29
CA VAL A 702 -5.52 -26.74 6.29
C VAL A 702 -4.20 -27.10 5.64
N PHE A 703 -3.25 -26.18 5.54
CA PHE A 703 -1.87 -26.44 5.10
C PHE A 703 -1.02 -27.01 6.24
N ASP A 704 -1.51 -28.09 6.84
CA ASP A 704 -0.77 -28.96 7.74
C ASP A 704 -0.36 -30.22 6.97
N ARG A 705 0.93 -30.57 7.00
CA ARG A 705 1.47 -31.76 6.30
C ARG A 705 0.75 -33.07 6.65
N ASN A 706 0.08 -33.13 7.81
CA ASN A 706 -0.64 -34.31 8.27
C ASN A 706 -2.08 -34.41 7.74
N THR A 707 -2.68 -33.31 7.28
CA THR A 707 -4.11 -33.25 6.91
C THR A 707 -4.37 -32.64 5.55
N CYS A 708 -3.41 -31.91 4.97
CA CYS A 708 -3.56 -31.20 3.72
C CYS A 708 -3.74 -32.17 2.55
N SER A 709 -4.80 -31.96 1.77
CA SER A 709 -4.93 -32.53 0.42
C SER A 709 -4.31 -31.56 -0.59
N ILE A 710 -3.13 -31.90 -1.14
CA ILE A 710 -2.46 -31.03 -2.11
C ILE A 710 -3.30 -30.87 -3.39
N PRO A 711 -3.85 -31.94 -4.01
CA PRO A 711 -4.69 -31.81 -5.21
C PRO A 711 -5.88 -30.88 -5.00
N LYS A 712 -6.56 -31.00 -3.86
CA LYS A 712 -7.70 -30.15 -3.52
C LYS A 712 -7.30 -28.69 -3.33
N SER A 713 -6.17 -28.45 -2.65
CA SER A 713 -5.63 -27.10 -2.49
C SER A 713 -5.28 -26.45 -3.83
N GLN A 714 -4.68 -27.21 -4.76
CA GLN A 714 -4.35 -26.73 -6.11
C GLN A 714 -5.60 -26.41 -6.93
N ILE A 715 -6.63 -27.26 -6.87
CA ILE A 715 -7.94 -26.98 -7.48
C ILE A 715 -8.50 -25.65 -6.95
N SER A 716 -8.54 -25.50 -5.63
CA SER A 716 -9.10 -24.30 -4.99
C SER A 716 -8.31 -23.04 -5.34
N PHE A 717 -6.98 -23.13 -5.40
CA PHE A 717 -6.13 -22.03 -5.86
C PHE A 717 -6.40 -21.66 -7.33
N ILE A 718 -6.51 -22.67 -8.21
CA ILE A 718 -6.79 -22.46 -9.63
C ILE A 718 -8.17 -21.81 -9.84
N ASP A 719 -9.18 -22.33 -9.17
CA ASP A 719 -10.56 -21.84 -9.28
C ASP A 719 -10.70 -20.41 -8.73
N TYR A 720 -9.99 -20.07 -7.64
CA TYR A 720 -10.20 -18.80 -6.94
C TYR A 720 -9.33 -17.64 -7.45
N PHE A 721 -8.08 -17.89 -7.85
CA PHE A 721 -7.12 -16.84 -8.25
C PHE A 721 -6.71 -16.92 -9.72
N ILE A 722 -6.50 -18.13 -10.23
CA ILE A 722 -5.79 -18.32 -11.51
C ILE A 722 -6.73 -18.18 -12.69
N THR A 723 -7.91 -18.81 -12.63
CA THR A 723 -8.82 -18.91 -13.78
C THR A 723 -9.21 -17.54 -14.33
N ASP A 724 -9.75 -16.65 -13.49
CA ASP A 724 -10.21 -15.33 -13.94
C ASP A 724 -9.05 -14.43 -14.38
N MET A 725 -7.90 -14.53 -13.70
CA MET A 725 -6.70 -13.75 -14.03
C MET A 725 -6.13 -14.16 -15.39
N PHE A 726 -5.96 -15.47 -15.62
CA PHE A 726 -5.41 -15.96 -16.89
C PHE A 726 -6.42 -15.88 -18.03
N ASP A 727 -7.72 -16.02 -17.79
CA ASP A 727 -8.75 -15.73 -18.82
C ASP A 727 -8.65 -14.26 -19.28
N ALA A 728 -8.49 -13.31 -18.34
CA ALA A 728 -8.31 -11.91 -18.67
C ALA A 728 -7.00 -11.64 -19.41
N TRP A 729 -5.91 -12.31 -19.02
CA TRP A 729 -4.60 -12.14 -19.66
C TRP A 729 -4.52 -12.80 -21.04
N ASP A 730 -5.12 -13.98 -21.22
CA ASP A 730 -5.26 -14.67 -22.52
C ASP A 730 -6.05 -13.83 -23.51
N ALA A 731 -7.18 -13.26 -23.07
CA ALA A 731 -8.00 -12.36 -23.91
C ALA A 731 -7.22 -11.14 -24.40
N PHE A 732 -6.19 -10.70 -23.67
CA PHE A 732 -5.32 -9.58 -24.06
C PHE A 732 -4.12 -10.03 -24.92
N ALA A 733 -3.38 -11.03 -24.47
CA ALA A 733 -2.06 -11.39 -24.98
C ALA A 733 -2.02 -12.64 -25.89
N ASP A 734 -3.15 -13.33 -26.08
CA ASP A 734 -3.29 -14.57 -26.86
C ASP A 734 -2.29 -15.67 -26.43
N LEU A 735 -2.72 -16.48 -25.45
CA LEU A 735 -1.92 -17.44 -24.71
C LEU A 735 -2.52 -18.86 -24.74
N PRO A 736 -2.89 -19.41 -25.92
CA PRO A 736 -3.65 -20.66 -26.00
C PRO A 736 -2.89 -21.87 -25.44
N ASN A 737 -1.55 -21.90 -25.55
CA ASN A 737 -0.73 -22.97 -24.99
C ASN A 737 -0.81 -22.99 -23.45
N LEU A 738 -0.72 -21.82 -22.80
CA LEU A 738 -0.83 -21.69 -21.34
C LEU A 738 -2.20 -22.16 -20.85
N MET A 739 -3.27 -21.74 -21.54
CA MET A 739 -4.63 -22.13 -21.20
C MET A 739 -4.88 -23.63 -21.38
N GLN A 740 -4.21 -24.25 -22.35
CA GLN A 740 -4.25 -25.70 -22.54
C GLN A 740 -3.57 -26.44 -21.38
N HIS A 741 -2.39 -26.00 -20.96
CA HIS A 741 -1.71 -26.54 -19.78
C HIS A 741 -2.55 -26.36 -18.51
N LEU A 742 -3.13 -25.18 -18.31
CA LEU A 742 -4.00 -24.90 -17.16
C LEU A 742 -5.18 -25.89 -17.07
N ASP A 743 -5.88 -26.13 -18.19
CA ASP A 743 -6.98 -27.10 -18.24
C ASP A 743 -6.51 -28.54 -18.00
N ASN A 744 -5.38 -28.94 -18.60
CA ASN A 744 -4.80 -30.26 -18.40
C ASN A 744 -4.40 -30.50 -16.93
N ASN A 745 -3.75 -29.52 -16.31
CA ASN A 745 -3.30 -29.57 -14.92
C ASN A 745 -4.48 -29.56 -13.96
N PHE A 746 -5.50 -28.76 -14.22
CA PHE A 746 -6.74 -28.78 -13.44
C PHE A 746 -7.42 -30.16 -13.49
N LYS A 747 -7.52 -30.77 -14.67
CA LYS A 747 -8.04 -32.14 -14.84
C LYS A 747 -7.20 -33.18 -14.12
N TYR A 748 -5.87 -33.01 -14.12
CA TYR A 748 -4.97 -33.89 -13.38
C TYR A 748 -5.27 -33.85 -11.87
N TRP A 749 -5.32 -32.65 -11.28
CA TRP A 749 -5.62 -32.49 -9.85
C TRP A 749 -7.01 -33.01 -9.50
N LYS A 750 -8.02 -32.72 -10.32
CA LYS A 750 -9.38 -33.29 -10.16
C LYS A 750 -9.37 -34.81 -10.19
N GLY A 751 -8.63 -35.40 -11.12
CA GLY A 751 -8.50 -36.86 -11.21
C GLY A 751 -7.83 -37.50 -10.00
N LEU A 752 -6.96 -36.78 -9.27
CA LEU A 752 -6.39 -37.25 -8.01
C LEU A 752 -7.39 -37.09 -6.85
N ASP A 753 -8.08 -35.95 -6.77
CA ASP A 753 -9.08 -35.66 -5.74
C ASP A 753 -10.29 -36.62 -5.83
N ASP A 754 -10.77 -36.93 -7.04
CA ASP A 754 -11.84 -37.90 -7.28
C ASP A 754 -11.46 -39.31 -6.80
N ARG A 755 -10.17 -39.65 -6.86
CA ARG A 755 -9.58 -40.89 -6.33
C ARG A 755 -9.27 -40.81 -4.83
N LYS A 756 -9.57 -39.68 -4.18
CA LYS A 756 -9.27 -39.38 -2.77
C LYS A 756 -7.77 -39.50 -2.43
N LEU A 757 -6.92 -39.17 -3.40
CA LEU A 757 -5.48 -39.10 -3.19
C LEU A 757 -5.12 -37.71 -2.65
N HIS A 758 -4.30 -37.69 -1.62
CA HIS A 758 -3.84 -36.45 -0.97
C HIS A 758 -2.44 -36.02 -1.44
N THR A 759 -1.74 -36.88 -2.17
CA THR A 759 -0.35 -36.72 -2.62
C THR A 759 -0.26 -36.07 -3.99
N LEU A 760 0.93 -35.55 -4.32
CA LEU A 760 1.25 -34.92 -5.62
C LEU A 760 1.12 -35.86 -6.82
N ARG A 761 1.34 -37.16 -6.61
CA ARG A 761 1.31 -38.20 -7.64
C ARG A 761 0.53 -39.41 -7.15
N PRO A 762 -0.04 -40.22 -8.07
CA PRO A 762 -0.61 -41.50 -7.70
C PRO A 762 0.48 -42.46 -7.19
N PRO A 763 0.12 -43.47 -6.39
CA PRO A 763 1.06 -44.52 -5.99
C PRO A 763 1.67 -45.19 -7.23
N PRO A 764 2.94 -45.65 -7.17
CA PRO A 764 3.51 -46.49 -8.22
C PRO A 764 2.63 -47.74 -8.38
N GLU A 765 2.29 -48.10 -9.62
CA GLU A 765 1.55 -49.33 -9.95
C GLU A 765 2.37 -50.61 -9.69
#